data_AF-A0A3S4X6J1-F1
#
_entry.id   AF-A0A3S4X6J1-F1
#
_cell.length_a   1.000
_cell.length_b   1.000
_cell.length_c   1.000
_cell.angle_alpha   90.00
_cell.angle_beta   90.00
_cell.angle_gamma   90.00
#
_symmetry.space_group_name_H-M   'P 1'
#
loop_
_entity.id
_entity.type
_entity.pdbx_description
1 polymer ?
#
loop_
_entity_poly.entity_id
_entity_poly.type
_entity_poly.pdbx_seq_one_letter_code
_entity_poly.pdbx_strand_id
1 'polypeptide(L)'
;MDLPLAYTRVGSGPLVILCHGVTDSAAALADLACRLADQYTVASIDSLGHGLSRRMTTAELADPMSAALSALEDTVAGLVEAFGPAVGIGHSMGGALVTRLAALRPELFAGVIGEDPAWLSPEQAHAYAAAATRSVDAQLAIRRDPAAALEANRQEYPAWPGAERAGWLAGKLQVDLDFLATGEVGYTDWRSWVPKLAVPTLIVTGDSADVILGQRGLDEIGALGNANIEGQVLPGTGHCVRRDDADAFDHLVRGFLERVHQGGSTPSATQTTNLTPTASYTPTASYTSATSTTSTPIASTGQLPAWQCTGTFTTGPVLTGDADDGRWTLAVRDGALRLWGTGFDYDIEDAHILGDHAITIVAGDYTRVFLDGYEVWASEIRLTGTPTVRQGRLTELSIPAGSPDAVATRVRDAAPLPRPLVPFAAMRLSDRDAAMAGALDELVIHAKFRVRGPGQYGTIVAAGVSEADNTAPMPVFHAEIDGTAGIVLHLGDSTIFAEGNWSDGRWHHLALAFTRGAIQIWVDGWLHAHEPGTAPAFTALAIGQDLAGHRLMGEVGGGGIYRPLSDQQIALLAGRPTLSQVPVFDAYPTGAFHRIPALTRTSRGTLLAFADRRRDLPNDAPNATDLVLRRSFDDGATWQPVQVVASFPGEGTDGVAVTDAAAVEDSTGTIHVLADFYAAHTGLLNARPGPGMDERGVWLHDSAGTQYFLPGRWPAAPTGVVDADGNPTDWEVSPDGALTKNEAPAGNVLIDSELLAYKTAHIGVWSSDDDGATWSPMRLITDQVKEPWMTFLGIGPGNGIRLASGRLVVACYFSTEDGTQHSAATLLSDDDGATWQRGPSPNDDRLVAGEHVDPRTFTDPSLTMTESALVEMGGRLEMFSRSQHPRVLRTYSTDSGNTWAEVVEDPQLREIFCQPAATVTSDGALVFANASRMLPYRGCGTVYRLDDGRWVERAINPRHHGYQALAALDDGDVAMLWERETAGVWFTRIPASIFQ
;
A
#
# COMPACT_ATOMS: atom_id res chain seq x y z
N MET A 1 -6.00 3.91 -23.59
CA MET A 1 -5.58 4.88 -24.62
C MET A 1 -4.36 5.57 -24.05
N ASP A 2 -3.23 5.58 -24.76
CA ASP A 2 -2.04 6.31 -24.31
C ASP A 2 -2.29 7.81 -24.53
N LEU A 3 -2.75 8.50 -23.49
CA LEU A 3 -2.91 9.95 -23.50
C LEU A 3 -1.54 10.62 -23.27
N PRO A 4 -1.27 11.79 -23.87
CA PRO A 4 0.06 12.38 -23.87
C PRO A 4 0.49 12.99 -22.52
N LEU A 5 -0.47 13.25 -21.62
CA LEU A 5 -0.21 13.71 -20.26
C LEU A 5 -0.62 12.66 -19.22
N ALA A 6 0.18 12.54 -18.16
CA ALA A 6 -0.16 11.76 -16.99
C ALA A 6 -1.30 12.45 -16.22
N TYR A 7 -2.20 11.66 -15.64
CA TYR A 7 -3.27 12.16 -14.80
C TYR A 7 -3.69 11.12 -13.76
N THR A 8 -4.24 11.59 -12.65
CA THR A 8 -4.95 10.75 -11.67
C THR A 8 -6.46 10.93 -11.84
N ARG A 9 -7.25 9.92 -11.46
CA ARG A 9 -8.72 9.98 -11.56
C ARG A 9 -9.40 9.37 -10.35
N VAL A 10 -10.31 10.12 -9.75
CA VAL A 10 -11.12 9.71 -8.59
C VAL A 10 -12.60 10.02 -8.79
N GLY A 11 -13.47 9.40 -7.99
CA GLY A 11 -14.90 9.67 -8.00
C GLY A 11 -15.68 9.09 -9.19
N SER A 12 -16.96 9.44 -9.24
CA SER A 12 -17.89 9.03 -10.29
C SER A 12 -18.95 10.12 -10.51
N GLY A 13 -19.46 10.24 -11.72
CA GLY A 13 -20.39 11.31 -12.11
C GLY A 13 -19.85 12.12 -13.28
N PRO A 14 -20.38 13.33 -13.54
CA PRO A 14 -19.91 14.19 -14.62
C PRO A 14 -18.42 14.51 -14.50
N LEU A 15 -17.74 14.68 -15.64
CA LEU A 15 -16.30 14.88 -15.69
C LEU A 15 -15.91 16.28 -15.21
N VAL A 16 -14.99 16.35 -14.26
CA VAL A 16 -14.28 17.56 -13.85
C VAL A 16 -12.80 17.35 -14.12
N ILE A 17 -12.15 18.31 -14.78
CA ILE A 17 -10.71 18.25 -15.09
C ILE A 17 -10.00 19.33 -14.27
N LEU A 18 -8.97 18.95 -13.51
CA LEU A 18 -8.19 19.86 -12.69
C LEU A 18 -6.80 20.09 -13.30
N CYS A 19 -6.40 21.36 -13.45
CA CYS A 19 -5.09 21.77 -13.99
C CYS A 19 -4.32 22.64 -12.98
N HIS A 20 -3.09 22.26 -12.64
CA HIS A 20 -2.30 22.91 -11.59
C HIS A 20 -1.50 24.13 -12.08
N GLY A 21 -0.92 24.90 -11.15
CA GLY A 21 -0.04 26.03 -11.44
C GLY A 21 1.39 25.65 -11.88
N VAL A 22 2.18 26.63 -12.31
CA VAL A 22 3.47 26.47 -13.02
C VAL A 22 4.60 25.76 -12.25
N THR A 23 4.50 25.65 -10.92
CA THR A 23 5.49 24.93 -10.10
C THR A 23 4.86 23.84 -9.26
N ASP A 24 3.63 23.45 -9.61
CA ASP A 24 2.88 22.40 -8.95
C ASP A 24 2.78 21.16 -9.86
N SER A 25 2.07 20.13 -9.39
CA SER A 25 1.73 18.92 -10.14
C SER A 25 0.29 18.51 -9.80
N ALA A 26 -0.23 17.45 -10.43
CA ALA A 26 -1.54 16.88 -10.12
C ALA A 26 -1.70 16.52 -8.64
N ALA A 27 -0.60 16.20 -7.94
CA ALA A 27 -0.61 15.93 -6.51
C ALA A 27 -1.08 17.14 -5.68
N ALA A 28 -0.81 18.37 -6.14
CA ALA A 28 -1.26 19.61 -5.51
C ALA A 28 -2.78 19.86 -5.61
N LEU A 29 -3.49 19.03 -6.38
CA LEU A 29 -4.94 19.15 -6.59
C LEU A 29 -5.72 18.07 -5.83
N ALA A 30 -5.04 17.20 -5.08
CA ALA A 30 -5.62 16.03 -4.44
C ALA A 30 -6.73 16.39 -3.43
N ASP A 31 -6.57 17.45 -2.64
CA ASP A 31 -7.61 17.89 -1.69
C ASP A 31 -8.92 18.25 -2.41
N LEU A 32 -8.84 19.09 -3.45
CA LEU A 32 -10.02 19.45 -4.25
C LEU A 32 -10.61 18.24 -4.98
N ALA A 33 -9.76 17.36 -5.50
CA ALA A 33 -10.21 16.14 -6.16
C ALA A 33 -10.98 15.23 -5.20
N CYS A 34 -10.49 15.04 -3.98
CA CYS A 34 -11.14 14.25 -2.94
C CYS A 34 -12.46 14.89 -2.50
N ARG A 35 -12.51 16.21 -2.33
CA ARG A 35 -13.76 16.92 -2.02
C ARG A 35 -14.80 16.63 -3.10
N LEU A 36 -14.49 16.84 -4.37
CA LEU A 36 -15.46 16.70 -5.47
C LEU A 36 -15.78 15.25 -5.86
N ALA A 37 -15.00 14.27 -5.40
CA ALA A 37 -15.13 12.87 -5.81
C ALA A 37 -16.45 12.20 -5.41
N ASP A 38 -17.18 12.78 -4.45
CA ASP A 38 -18.48 12.30 -3.98
C ASP A 38 -19.56 12.37 -5.07
N GLN A 39 -19.43 13.32 -6.01
CA GLN A 39 -20.46 13.62 -7.02
C GLN A 39 -19.93 13.72 -8.45
N TYR A 40 -18.61 13.80 -8.64
CA TYR A 40 -17.98 14.02 -9.94
C TYR A 40 -16.87 13.00 -10.23
N THR A 41 -16.68 12.70 -11.52
CA THR A 41 -15.45 12.04 -11.98
C THR A 41 -14.38 13.10 -12.10
N VAL A 42 -13.39 13.13 -11.22
CA VAL A 42 -12.37 14.18 -11.20
C VAL A 42 -11.05 13.66 -11.75
N ALA A 43 -10.56 14.27 -12.83
CA ALA A 43 -9.27 13.96 -13.45
C ALA A 43 -8.27 15.10 -13.19
N SER A 44 -7.22 14.84 -12.40
CA SER A 44 -6.17 15.83 -12.12
C SER A 44 -4.98 15.59 -13.03
N ILE A 45 -4.65 16.57 -13.88
CA ILE A 45 -3.69 16.43 -14.97
C ILE A 45 -2.33 17.01 -14.58
N ASP A 46 -1.26 16.24 -14.81
CA ASP A 46 0.12 16.76 -14.83
C ASP A 46 0.37 17.45 -16.16
N SER A 47 0.58 18.77 -16.12
CA SER A 47 0.92 19.55 -17.32
C SER A 47 2.23 19.08 -17.95
N LEU A 48 2.42 19.29 -19.26
CA LEU A 48 3.67 18.94 -19.93
C LEU A 48 4.88 19.55 -19.19
N GLY A 49 5.92 18.75 -18.93
CA GLY A 49 7.06 19.18 -18.11
C GLY A 49 6.85 19.14 -16.59
N HIS A 50 5.73 18.64 -16.09
CA HIS A 50 5.42 18.59 -14.65
C HIS A 50 5.06 17.17 -14.20
N GLY A 51 5.20 16.91 -12.90
CA GLY A 51 4.80 15.65 -12.28
C GLY A 51 5.37 14.42 -12.98
N LEU A 52 4.47 13.51 -13.35
CA LEU A 52 4.79 12.28 -14.10
C LEU A 52 4.67 12.43 -15.62
N SER A 53 4.20 13.59 -16.11
CA SER A 53 4.23 13.91 -17.54
C SER A 53 5.67 14.10 -18.01
N ARG A 54 5.94 13.72 -19.27
CA ARG A 54 7.29 13.81 -19.84
C ARG A 54 7.84 15.24 -19.79
N ARG A 55 9.17 15.35 -19.77
CA ARG A 55 9.92 16.61 -19.92
C ARG A 55 9.73 17.22 -21.30
N MET A 56 9.89 18.54 -21.39
CA MET A 56 9.80 19.24 -22.67
C MET A 56 11.07 19.02 -23.49
N THR A 57 10.91 18.90 -24.80
CA THR A 57 12.04 18.90 -25.73
C THR A 57 12.57 20.31 -25.95
N THR A 58 13.80 20.46 -26.42
CA THR A 58 14.37 21.79 -26.76
C THR A 58 13.53 22.58 -27.76
N ALA A 59 12.82 21.91 -28.67
CA ALA A 59 11.92 22.56 -29.62
C ALA A 59 10.64 23.08 -28.95
N GLU A 60 10.08 22.31 -28.01
CA GLU A 60 8.90 22.70 -27.23
C GLU A 60 9.23 23.85 -26.26
N LEU A 61 10.44 23.88 -25.70
CA LEU A 61 10.91 24.97 -24.84
C LEU A 61 11.02 26.33 -25.56
N ALA A 62 10.99 26.36 -26.90
CA ALA A 62 10.96 27.61 -27.65
C ALA A 62 9.57 28.29 -27.68
N ASP A 63 8.51 27.52 -27.41
CA ASP A 63 7.13 27.99 -27.27
C ASP A 63 6.36 27.04 -26.32
N PRO A 64 6.73 27.06 -25.02
CA PRO A 64 6.31 26.04 -24.07
C PRO A 64 4.80 26.11 -23.77
N MET A 65 4.20 27.30 -23.80
CA MET A 65 2.77 27.47 -23.56
C MET A 65 1.92 26.88 -24.70
N SER A 66 2.38 26.96 -25.95
CA SER A 66 1.70 26.30 -27.08
C SER A 66 1.84 24.78 -27.01
N ALA A 67 3.03 24.27 -26.64
CA ALA A 67 3.25 22.83 -26.48
C ALA A 67 2.38 22.24 -25.35
N ALA A 68 2.32 22.93 -24.20
CA ALA A 68 1.47 22.54 -23.07
C ALA A 68 -0.03 22.55 -23.43
N LEU A 69 -0.49 23.58 -24.16
CA LEU A 69 -1.88 23.67 -24.61
C LEU A 69 -2.25 22.53 -25.56
N SER A 70 -1.38 22.18 -26.51
CA SER A 70 -1.62 21.07 -27.44
C SER A 70 -1.69 19.72 -26.72
N ALA A 71 -0.78 19.46 -25.78
CA ALA A 71 -0.80 18.21 -25.01
C ALA A 71 -2.03 18.13 -24.08
N LEU A 72 -2.46 19.26 -23.53
CA LEU A 72 -3.69 19.34 -22.75
C LEU A 72 -4.93 19.09 -23.63
N GLU A 73 -4.99 19.66 -24.82
CA GLU A 73 -6.08 19.45 -25.78
C GLU A 73 -6.28 17.96 -26.10
N ASP A 74 -5.20 17.25 -26.45
CA ASP A 74 -5.25 15.82 -26.77
C ASP A 74 -5.72 14.98 -25.56
N THR A 75 -5.22 15.31 -24.37
CA THR A 75 -5.59 14.61 -23.13
C THR A 75 -7.05 14.86 -22.76
N VAL A 76 -7.50 16.12 -22.78
CA VAL A 76 -8.87 16.51 -22.48
C VAL A 76 -9.83 15.91 -23.51
N ALA A 77 -9.50 15.93 -24.80
CA ALA A 77 -10.33 15.34 -25.84
C ALA A 77 -10.54 13.83 -25.62
N GLY A 78 -9.48 13.10 -25.26
CA GLY A 78 -9.59 11.68 -24.93
C GLY A 78 -10.41 11.39 -23.67
N LEU A 79 -10.31 12.25 -22.64
CA LEU A 79 -11.15 12.15 -21.44
C LEU A 79 -12.62 12.47 -21.74
N VAL A 80 -12.88 13.50 -22.54
CA VAL A 80 -14.23 13.90 -22.94
C VAL A 80 -14.89 12.85 -23.82
N GLU A 81 -14.14 12.17 -24.69
CA GLU A 81 -14.66 11.04 -25.46
C GLU A 81 -15.18 9.92 -24.54
N ALA A 82 -14.50 9.71 -23.41
CA ALA A 82 -14.85 8.66 -22.45
C ALA A 82 -15.98 9.06 -21.48
N PHE A 83 -16.06 10.32 -21.05
CA PHE A 83 -16.95 10.74 -19.95
C PHE A 83 -17.94 11.86 -20.31
N GLY A 84 -17.91 12.36 -21.54
CA GLY A 84 -18.67 13.53 -21.97
C GLY A 84 -17.99 14.86 -21.63
N PRO A 85 -18.61 16.01 -21.99
CA PRO A 85 -18.02 17.33 -21.80
C PRO A 85 -17.63 17.59 -20.34
N ALA A 86 -16.45 18.16 -20.13
CA ALA A 86 -15.89 18.37 -18.81
C ALA A 86 -16.25 19.74 -18.22
N VAL A 87 -16.26 19.88 -16.89
CA VAL A 87 -15.99 21.18 -16.27
C VAL A 87 -14.50 21.29 -15.97
N GLY A 88 -13.81 22.24 -16.62
CA GLY A 88 -12.37 22.45 -16.42
C GLY A 88 -12.10 23.44 -15.28
N ILE A 89 -11.32 23.07 -14.28
CA ILE A 89 -10.91 23.94 -13.18
C ILE A 89 -9.38 24.06 -13.23
N GLY A 90 -8.85 25.29 -13.23
CA GLY A 90 -7.41 25.47 -13.30
C GLY A 90 -6.91 26.63 -12.45
N HIS A 91 -5.74 26.44 -11.83
CA HIS A 91 -5.04 27.46 -11.06
C HIS A 91 -3.91 28.10 -11.87
N SER A 92 -3.78 29.43 -11.83
CA SER A 92 -2.64 30.15 -12.39
C SER A 92 -2.35 29.76 -13.86
N MET A 93 -1.21 29.13 -14.16
CA MET A 93 -0.89 28.56 -15.49
C MET A 93 -1.94 27.57 -15.98
N GLY A 94 -2.36 26.62 -15.14
CA GLY A 94 -3.42 25.66 -15.45
C GLY A 94 -4.76 26.35 -15.71
N GLY A 95 -5.04 27.44 -14.99
CA GLY A 95 -6.20 28.31 -15.23
C GLY A 95 -6.14 29.00 -16.59
N ALA A 96 -4.97 29.50 -16.98
CA ALA A 96 -4.76 30.10 -18.29
C ALA A 96 -4.90 29.08 -19.43
N LEU A 97 -4.35 27.87 -19.27
CA LEU A 97 -4.44 26.79 -20.24
C LEU A 97 -5.87 26.29 -20.44
N VAL A 98 -6.58 25.96 -19.35
CA VAL A 98 -7.92 25.39 -19.45
C VAL A 98 -8.94 26.39 -20.01
N THR A 99 -8.82 27.66 -19.64
CA THR A 99 -9.69 28.72 -20.18
C THR A 99 -9.36 29.03 -21.65
N ARG A 100 -8.07 29.04 -22.03
CA ARG A 100 -7.67 29.20 -23.43
C ARG A 100 -8.19 28.04 -24.28
N LEU A 101 -8.07 26.80 -23.80
CA LEU A 101 -8.57 25.63 -24.48
C LEU A 101 -10.09 25.67 -24.65
N ALA A 102 -10.84 26.06 -23.61
CA ALA A 102 -12.29 26.21 -23.69
C ALA A 102 -12.74 27.30 -24.68
N ALA A 103 -11.93 28.35 -24.88
CA ALA A 103 -12.20 29.35 -25.92
C ALA A 103 -11.95 28.82 -27.35
N LEU A 104 -11.04 27.86 -27.52
CA LEU A 104 -10.70 27.25 -28.81
C LEU A 104 -11.59 26.06 -29.17
N ARG A 105 -11.91 25.22 -28.17
CA ARG A 105 -12.61 23.95 -28.27
C ARG A 105 -13.78 23.90 -27.27
N PRO A 106 -14.77 24.82 -27.38
CA PRO A 106 -15.87 24.92 -26.42
C PRO A 106 -16.70 23.65 -26.31
N GLU A 107 -16.72 22.80 -27.34
CA GLU A 107 -17.42 21.52 -27.33
C GLU A 107 -16.82 20.48 -26.37
N LEU A 108 -15.59 20.68 -25.89
CA LEU A 108 -14.97 19.84 -24.87
C LEU A 108 -15.45 20.16 -23.45
N PHE A 109 -16.12 21.30 -23.25
CA PHE A 109 -16.44 21.80 -21.92
C PHE A 109 -17.93 22.09 -21.72
N ALA A 110 -18.44 21.68 -20.56
CA ALA A 110 -19.73 22.11 -20.03
C ALA A 110 -19.60 23.46 -19.28
N GLY A 111 -18.42 23.77 -18.75
CA GLY A 111 -18.09 25.03 -18.09
C GLY A 111 -16.61 25.08 -17.71
N VAL A 112 -16.11 26.24 -17.27
CA VAL A 112 -14.74 26.36 -16.75
C VAL A 112 -14.63 27.27 -15.54
N ILE A 113 -13.70 26.96 -14.63
CA ILE A 113 -13.34 27.77 -13.48
C ILE A 113 -11.85 28.13 -13.58
N GLY A 114 -11.54 29.42 -13.61
CA GLY A 114 -10.18 29.94 -13.51
C GLY A 114 -9.90 30.47 -12.11
N GLU A 115 -9.10 29.76 -11.33
CA GLU A 115 -8.55 30.24 -10.06
C GLU A 115 -7.31 31.10 -10.35
N ASP A 116 -7.47 32.41 -10.17
CA ASP A 116 -6.53 33.49 -10.45
C ASP A 116 -5.64 33.19 -11.68
N PRO A 117 -6.25 32.98 -12.86
CA PRO A 117 -5.55 32.46 -14.02
C PRO A 117 -4.43 33.42 -14.46
N ALA A 118 -3.35 32.87 -15.02
CA ALA A 118 -2.18 33.61 -15.49
C ALA A 118 -2.46 34.39 -16.79
N TRP A 119 -3.39 35.35 -16.69
CA TRP A 119 -3.80 36.32 -17.70
C TRP A 119 -3.01 37.60 -17.47
N LEU A 120 -1.76 37.58 -17.94
CA LEU A 120 -0.75 38.53 -17.52
C LEU A 120 -0.89 39.87 -18.25
N SER A 121 -0.58 40.96 -17.55
CA SER A 121 -0.16 42.20 -18.21
C SER A 121 1.26 42.05 -18.79
N PRO A 122 1.65 42.88 -19.78
CA PRO A 122 3.03 42.88 -20.28
C PRO A 122 4.08 43.10 -19.18
N GLU A 123 3.74 43.89 -18.15
CA GLU A 123 4.60 44.15 -17.00
C GLU A 123 4.76 42.90 -16.12
N GLN A 124 3.66 42.21 -15.80
CA GLN A 124 3.71 40.94 -15.05
C GLN A 124 4.48 39.87 -15.82
N ALA A 125 4.26 39.71 -17.12
CA ALA A 125 5.01 38.76 -17.94
C ALA A 125 6.51 39.06 -17.97
N HIS A 126 6.89 40.34 -18.07
CA HIS A 126 8.28 40.75 -17.95
C HIS A 126 8.85 40.44 -16.56
N ALA A 127 8.07 40.65 -15.49
CA ALA A 127 8.49 40.35 -14.12
C ALA A 127 8.73 38.84 -13.91
N TYR A 128 7.86 37.98 -14.43
CA TYR A 128 8.05 36.51 -14.40
C TYR A 128 9.31 36.10 -15.17
N ALA A 129 9.51 36.62 -16.39
CA ALA A 129 10.71 36.36 -17.17
C ALA A 129 12.00 36.83 -16.45
N ALA A 130 11.97 38.01 -15.83
CA ALA A 130 13.10 38.55 -15.07
C ALA A 130 13.35 37.81 -13.74
N ALA A 131 12.38 37.03 -13.27
CA ALA A 131 12.50 36.21 -12.06
C ALA A 131 12.91 34.76 -12.35
N ALA A 132 12.87 34.30 -13.61
CA ALA A 132 13.07 32.90 -14.00
C ALA A 132 14.31 32.24 -13.35
N THR A 133 15.47 32.90 -13.43
CA THR A 133 16.70 32.38 -12.79
C THR A 133 16.55 32.23 -11.28
N ARG A 134 15.96 33.21 -10.58
CA ARG A 134 15.70 33.10 -9.14
C ARG A 134 14.69 32.00 -8.82
N SER A 135 13.69 31.81 -9.67
CA SER A 135 12.72 30.71 -9.54
C SER A 135 13.39 29.35 -9.68
N VAL A 136 14.29 29.17 -10.65
CA VAL A 136 15.10 27.94 -10.81
C VAL A 136 15.99 27.72 -9.60
N ASP A 137 16.68 28.76 -9.12
CA ASP A 137 17.52 28.67 -7.92
C ASP A 137 16.71 28.28 -6.67
N ALA A 138 15.48 28.80 -6.54
CA ALA A 138 14.57 28.43 -5.47
C ALA A 138 14.17 26.95 -5.56
N GLN A 139 13.83 26.43 -6.76
CA GLN A 139 13.52 25.00 -6.91
C GLN A 139 14.74 24.11 -6.62
N LEU A 140 15.94 24.53 -7.02
CA LEU A 140 17.18 23.82 -6.71
C LEU A 140 17.47 23.83 -5.20
N ALA A 141 17.19 24.92 -4.50
CA ALA A 141 17.30 24.99 -3.04
C ALA A 141 16.31 24.03 -2.37
N ILE A 142 15.05 24.01 -2.82
CA ILE A 142 14.02 23.08 -2.33
C ILE A 142 14.43 21.62 -2.58
N ARG A 143 15.03 21.30 -3.74
CA ARG A 143 15.53 19.93 -4.02
C ARG A 143 16.70 19.51 -3.15
N ARG A 144 17.52 20.46 -2.71
CA ARG A 144 18.67 20.19 -1.83
C ARG A 144 18.22 19.91 -0.40
N ASP A 145 17.18 20.61 0.06
CA ASP A 145 16.63 20.44 1.39
C ASP A 145 15.08 20.51 1.38
N PRO A 146 14.42 19.43 0.94
CA PRO A 146 12.96 19.39 0.85
C PRO A 146 12.28 19.53 2.22
N ALA A 147 12.94 19.06 3.28
CA ALA A 147 12.43 19.13 4.65
C ALA A 147 12.43 20.58 5.16
N ALA A 148 13.52 21.32 4.98
CA ALA A 148 13.57 22.73 5.35
C ALA A 148 12.59 23.58 4.51
N ALA A 149 12.43 23.25 3.22
CA ALA A 149 11.45 23.92 2.37
C ALA A 149 10.01 23.70 2.85
N LEU A 150 9.67 22.48 3.25
CA LEU A 150 8.34 22.16 3.79
C LEU A 150 8.09 22.87 5.13
N GLU A 151 9.10 22.94 6.00
CA GLU A 151 9.00 23.67 7.27
C GLU A 151 8.86 25.19 7.05
N ALA A 152 9.61 25.76 6.11
CA ALA A 152 9.47 27.17 5.74
C ALA A 152 8.07 27.46 5.19
N ASN A 153 7.54 26.59 4.31
CA ASN A 153 6.17 26.70 3.82
C ASN A 153 5.13 26.59 4.97
N ARG A 154 5.37 25.72 5.97
CA ARG A 154 4.53 25.59 7.16
C ARG A 154 4.44 26.87 7.97
N GLN A 155 5.57 27.55 8.13
CA GLN A 155 5.64 28.83 8.85
C GLN A 155 5.03 29.98 8.06
N GLU A 156 5.25 30.02 6.74
CA GLU A 156 4.76 31.09 5.87
C GLU A 156 3.24 30.99 5.62
N TYR A 157 2.73 29.77 5.47
CA TYR A 157 1.33 29.50 5.13
C TYR A 157 0.67 28.58 6.16
N PRO A 158 0.45 28.98 7.42
CA PRO A 158 -0.02 28.10 8.49
C PRO A 158 -1.41 27.49 8.24
N ALA A 159 -2.26 28.17 7.46
CA ALA A 159 -3.63 27.73 7.15
C ALA A 159 -3.72 26.64 6.06
N TRP A 160 -2.65 26.38 5.31
CA TRP A 160 -2.70 25.39 4.22
C TRP A 160 -2.84 23.95 4.77
N PRO A 161 -3.78 23.13 4.24
CA PRO A 161 -3.95 21.74 4.63
C PRO A 161 -2.69 20.89 4.37
N GLY A 162 -2.48 19.82 5.15
CA GLY A 162 -1.33 18.92 4.99
C GLY A 162 -1.22 18.31 3.58
N ALA A 163 -2.34 17.89 3.00
CA ALA A 163 -2.41 17.38 1.63
C ALA A 163 -1.94 18.41 0.59
N GLU A 164 -2.29 19.70 0.78
CA GLU A 164 -1.83 20.79 -0.08
C GLU A 164 -0.33 21.00 -0.01
N ARG A 165 0.27 20.86 1.17
CA ARG A 165 1.72 21.01 1.35
C ARG A 165 2.51 19.86 0.74
N ALA A 166 2.02 18.63 0.91
CA ALA A 166 2.64 17.45 0.30
C ALA A 166 2.60 17.55 -1.23
N GLY A 167 1.44 17.93 -1.80
CA GLY A 167 1.30 18.16 -3.22
C GLY A 167 2.12 19.36 -3.74
N TRP A 168 2.18 20.46 -2.98
CA TRP A 168 3.07 21.59 -3.27
C TRP A 168 4.53 21.14 -3.36
N LEU A 169 5.02 20.41 -2.36
CA LEU A 169 6.41 19.94 -2.32
C LEU A 169 6.71 19.01 -3.51
N ALA A 170 5.82 18.05 -3.78
CA ALA A 170 5.93 17.16 -4.93
C ALA A 170 6.08 17.97 -6.24
N GLY A 171 5.25 18.99 -6.43
CA GLY A 171 5.34 19.90 -7.57
C GLY A 171 6.69 20.60 -7.71
N LYS A 172 7.24 21.15 -6.62
CA LYS A 172 8.56 21.81 -6.60
C LYS A 172 9.70 20.86 -6.99
N LEU A 173 9.61 19.62 -6.53
CA LEU A 173 10.59 18.59 -6.86
C LEU A 173 10.47 18.10 -8.31
N GLN A 174 9.26 18.13 -8.86
CA GLN A 174 8.93 17.50 -10.14
C GLN A 174 8.77 18.46 -11.32
N VAL A 175 8.82 19.79 -11.15
CA VAL A 175 8.78 20.75 -12.26
C VAL A 175 10.03 20.68 -13.15
N ASP A 176 9.88 20.84 -14.46
CA ASP A 176 11.00 20.90 -15.39
C ASP A 176 11.72 22.26 -15.24
N LEU A 177 13.00 22.21 -14.84
CA LEU A 177 13.77 23.43 -14.58
C LEU A 177 14.11 24.16 -15.89
N ASP A 178 14.22 23.46 -17.01
CA ASP A 178 14.47 24.09 -18.31
C ASP A 178 13.22 24.83 -18.80
N PHE A 179 12.03 24.30 -18.51
CA PHE A 179 10.77 25.01 -18.71
C PHE A 179 10.70 26.24 -17.80
N LEU A 180 10.95 26.09 -16.50
CA LEU A 180 10.91 27.22 -15.55
C LEU A 180 11.91 28.33 -15.91
N ALA A 181 13.06 27.97 -16.50
CA ALA A 181 14.07 28.90 -16.98
C ALA A 181 13.60 29.80 -18.13
N THR A 182 12.54 29.41 -18.87
CA THR A 182 11.93 30.28 -19.90
C THR A 182 11.23 31.50 -19.27
N GLY A 183 10.78 31.37 -18.02
CA GLY A 183 9.98 32.40 -17.34
C GLY A 183 8.57 32.57 -17.90
N GLU A 184 8.13 31.68 -18.79
CA GLU A 184 6.76 31.67 -19.30
C GLU A 184 5.83 30.93 -18.35
N VAL A 185 4.73 31.58 -17.97
CA VAL A 185 3.77 31.04 -16.99
C VAL A 185 2.31 31.23 -17.41
N GLY A 186 2.04 31.90 -18.53
CA GLY A 186 0.69 32.31 -18.94
C GLY A 186 0.65 33.15 -20.21
N TYR A 187 -0.49 33.79 -20.48
CA TYR A 187 -0.76 34.52 -21.72
C TYR A 187 -0.92 36.03 -21.49
N THR A 188 -0.31 36.85 -22.36
CA THR A 188 -0.49 38.32 -22.35
C THR A 188 -1.59 38.80 -23.30
N ASP A 189 -1.95 37.99 -24.28
CA ASP A 189 -2.93 38.29 -25.33
C ASP A 189 -4.36 37.89 -24.95
N TRP A 190 -4.63 37.64 -23.67
CA TRP A 190 -5.90 37.08 -23.18
C TRP A 190 -7.15 37.87 -23.58
N ARG A 191 -7.01 39.19 -23.73
CA ARG A 191 -8.06 40.09 -24.23
C ARG A 191 -8.55 39.73 -25.65
N SER A 192 -7.77 38.98 -26.42
CA SER A 192 -8.13 38.55 -27.78
C SER A 192 -9.07 37.33 -27.83
N TRP A 193 -9.22 36.61 -26.71
CA TRP A 193 -9.96 35.35 -26.66
C TRP A 193 -10.93 35.22 -25.49
N VAL A 194 -10.76 35.96 -24.40
CA VAL A 194 -11.75 36.02 -23.31
C VAL A 194 -13.15 36.45 -23.81
N PRO A 195 -13.30 37.42 -24.75
CA PRO A 195 -14.61 37.72 -25.35
C PRO A 195 -15.24 36.56 -26.16
N LYS A 196 -14.48 35.50 -26.46
CA LYS A 196 -14.90 34.34 -27.25
C LYS A 196 -15.24 33.11 -26.40
N LEU A 197 -15.05 33.17 -25.09
CA LEU A 197 -15.44 32.09 -24.18
C LEU A 197 -16.96 31.86 -24.26
N ALA A 198 -17.34 30.72 -24.84
CA ALA A 198 -18.74 30.40 -25.16
C ALA A 198 -19.43 29.55 -24.09
N VAL A 199 -18.67 28.98 -23.14
CA VAL A 199 -19.17 28.15 -22.04
C VAL A 199 -19.30 28.96 -20.75
N PRO A 200 -20.21 28.60 -19.83
CA PRO A 200 -20.25 29.19 -18.49
C PRO A 200 -18.84 29.20 -17.87
N THR A 201 -18.41 30.36 -17.39
CA THR A 201 -17.05 30.57 -16.89
C THR A 201 -17.09 31.33 -15.57
N LEU A 202 -16.42 30.80 -14.56
CA LEU A 202 -16.25 31.46 -13.26
C LEU A 202 -14.78 31.80 -13.04
N ILE A 203 -14.48 33.07 -12.82
CA ILE A 203 -13.14 33.55 -12.47
C ILE A 203 -13.11 33.86 -10.97
N VAL A 204 -12.22 33.20 -10.25
CA VAL A 204 -12.08 33.33 -8.80
C VAL A 204 -10.72 33.95 -8.52
N THR A 205 -10.65 35.02 -7.74
CA THR A 205 -9.37 35.67 -7.37
C THR A 205 -9.43 36.16 -5.93
N GLY A 206 -8.28 36.51 -5.35
CA GLY A 206 -8.20 37.12 -4.02
C GLY A 206 -8.14 38.65 -4.08
N ASP A 207 -7.85 39.27 -2.94
CA ASP A 207 -7.63 40.72 -2.81
C ASP A 207 -6.27 41.08 -2.18
N SER A 208 -5.41 40.09 -1.90
CA SER A 208 -4.04 40.31 -1.43
C SER A 208 -3.13 40.86 -2.53
N ALA A 209 -1.94 41.34 -2.15
CA ALA A 209 -1.05 42.06 -3.06
C ALA A 209 -0.40 41.19 -4.15
N ASP A 210 -0.40 39.87 -3.98
CA ASP A 210 0.25 38.88 -4.84
C ASP A 210 -0.65 38.32 -5.94
N VAL A 211 -1.94 38.69 -5.96
CA VAL A 211 -2.90 38.22 -6.99
C VAL A 211 -2.55 38.71 -8.39
N ILE A 212 -2.91 37.92 -9.40
CA ILE A 212 -2.72 38.27 -10.81
C ILE A 212 -3.81 39.23 -11.27
N LEU A 213 -5.08 38.92 -10.96
CA LEU A 213 -6.24 39.70 -11.42
C LEU A 213 -6.75 40.68 -10.36
N GLY A 214 -7.14 40.17 -9.20
CA GLY A 214 -7.87 40.93 -8.18
C GLY A 214 -9.14 41.61 -8.72
N GLN A 215 -9.70 42.53 -7.93
CA GLN A 215 -10.92 43.27 -8.33
C GLN A 215 -10.72 44.05 -9.65
N ARG A 216 -9.53 44.64 -9.85
CA ARG A 216 -9.23 45.42 -11.07
C ARG A 216 -9.26 44.56 -12.34
N GLY A 217 -8.74 43.33 -12.26
CA GLY A 217 -8.79 42.37 -13.35
C GLY A 217 -10.23 41.96 -13.65
N LEU A 218 -11.05 41.71 -12.62
CA LEU A 218 -12.48 41.41 -12.80
C LEU A 218 -13.26 42.57 -13.42
N ASP A 219 -12.99 43.82 -13.04
CA ASP A 219 -13.61 44.99 -13.65
C ASP A 219 -13.26 45.10 -15.15
N GLU A 220 -12.00 44.80 -15.51
CA GLU A 220 -11.55 44.76 -16.89
C GLU A 220 -12.22 43.63 -17.68
N ILE A 221 -12.35 42.44 -17.09
CA ILE A 221 -13.08 41.31 -17.69
C ILE A 221 -14.56 41.69 -17.91
N GLY A 222 -15.19 42.34 -16.93
CA GLY A 222 -16.56 42.83 -17.05
C GLY A 222 -16.75 43.85 -18.17
N ALA A 223 -15.76 44.73 -18.38
CA ALA A 223 -15.77 45.71 -19.46
C ALA A 223 -15.67 45.08 -20.87
N LEU A 224 -15.19 43.84 -20.99
CA LEU A 224 -15.19 43.09 -22.25
C LEU A 224 -16.59 42.59 -22.66
N GLY A 225 -17.57 42.61 -21.75
CA GLY A 225 -18.98 42.39 -22.05
C GLY A 225 -19.36 40.95 -22.39
N ASN A 226 -18.59 39.95 -21.95
CA ASN A 226 -18.95 38.54 -22.13
C ASN A 226 -19.90 38.05 -21.02
N ALA A 227 -21.17 37.83 -21.36
CA ALA A 227 -22.21 37.41 -20.42
C ALA A 227 -22.04 36.00 -19.85
N ASN A 228 -21.14 35.18 -20.41
CA ASN A 228 -20.85 33.83 -19.91
C ASN A 228 -19.85 33.83 -18.74
N ILE A 229 -19.26 34.99 -18.42
CA ILE A 229 -18.21 35.09 -17.41
C ILE A 229 -18.76 35.76 -16.15
N GLU A 230 -18.66 35.05 -15.03
CA GLU A 230 -18.85 35.59 -13.69
C GLU A 230 -17.50 35.70 -12.98
N GLY A 231 -17.34 36.73 -12.15
CA GLY A 231 -16.12 37.00 -11.40
C GLY A 231 -16.41 37.09 -9.91
N GLN A 232 -15.60 36.44 -9.09
CA GLN A 232 -15.73 36.45 -7.64
C GLN A 232 -14.39 36.72 -6.96
N VAL A 233 -14.40 37.68 -6.03
CA VAL A 233 -13.26 37.93 -5.12
C VAL A 233 -13.53 37.21 -3.81
N LEU A 234 -12.59 36.39 -3.34
CA LEU A 234 -12.60 35.83 -1.99
C LEU A 234 -11.75 36.72 -1.07
N PRO A 235 -12.37 37.45 -0.12
CA PRO A 235 -11.64 38.38 0.73
C PRO A 235 -10.59 37.70 1.60
N GLY A 236 -9.42 38.32 1.73
CA GLY A 236 -8.33 37.82 2.59
C GLY A 236 -7.52 36.68 1.99
N THR A 237 -7.75 36.33 0.72
CA THR A 237 -6.99 35.31 -0.01
C THR A 237 -5.99 35.96 -0.99
N GLY A 238 -4.91 35.24 -1.30
CA GLY A 238 -3.88 35.64 -2.25
C GLY A 238 -3.98 34.87 -3.57
N HIS A 239 -2.83 34.67 -4.22
CA HIS A 239 -2.78 34.03 -5.53
C HIS A 239 -3.22 32.55 -5.51
N CYS A 240 -3.13 31.88 -4.35
CA CYS A 240 -3.54 30.49 -4.16
C CYS A 240 -4.86 30.44 -3.39
N VAL A 241 -5.91 31.05 -3.93
CA VAL A 241 -7.23 31.22 -3.29
C VAL A 241 -7.73 29.95 -2.60
N ARG A 242 -7.66 28.81 -3.30
CA ARG A 242 -8.10 27.51 -2.81
C ARG A 242 -7.29 27.00 -1.63
N ARG A 243 -6.02 27.36 -1.53
CA ARG A 243 -5.15 26.97 -0.41
C ARG A 243 -5.34 27.89 0.79
N ASP A 244 -5.63 29.16 0.52
CA ASP A 244 -5.84 30.18 1.55
C ASP A 244 -7.21 30.03 2.24
N ASP A 245 -8.25 29.65 1.51
CA ASP A 245 -9.58 29.32 2.05
C ASP A 245 -10.26 28.19 1.25
N ALA A 246 -9.92 26.94 1.59
CA ALA A 246 -10.38 25.75 0.89
C ALA A 246 -11.90 25.54 0.96
N ASP A 247 -12.53 25.89 2.08
CA ASP A 247 -13.96 25.69 2.29
C ASP A 247 -14.79 26.72 1.52
N ALA A 248 -14.38 27.99 1.53
CA ALA A 248 -15.03 29.01 0.71
C ALA A 248 -14.88 28.72 -0.79
N PHE A 249 -13.71 28.24 -1.20
CA PHE A 249 -13.47 27.84 -2.58
C PHE A 249 -14.32 26.62 -2.99
N ASP A 250 -14.36 25.54 -2.18
CA ASP A 250 -15.18 24.36 -2.45
C ASP A 250 -16.67 24.71 -2.56
N HIS A 251 -17.18 25.54 -1.64
CA HIS A 251 -18.58 25.98 -1.67
C HIS A 251 -18.92 26.71 -2.98
N LEU A 252 -18.03 27.59 -3.43
CA LEU A 252 -18.18 28.33 -4.68
C LEU A 252 -18.11 27.42 -5.90
N VAL A 253 -17.16 26.48 -5.92
CA VAL A 253 -17.00 25.49 -7.00
C VAL A 253 -18.23 24.61 -7.11
N ARG A 254 -18.73 24.03 -6.02
CA ARG A 254 -19.93 23.18 -6.03
C ARG A 254 -21.16 23.93 -6.51
N GLY A 255 -21.36 25.15 -6.01
CA GLY A 255 -22.45 26.00 -6.47
C GLY A 255 -22.41 26.24 -7.98
N PHE A 256 -21.23 26.43 -8.56
CA PHE A 256 -21.07 26.54 -10.02
C PHE A 256 -21.33 25.22 -10.75
N LEU A 257 -20.76 24.12 -10.27
CA LEU A 257 -20.93 22.79 -10.86
C LEU A 257 -22.41 22.38 -10.89
N GLU A 258 -23.17 22.62 -9.82
CA GLU A 258 -24.61 22.35 -9.77
C GLU A 258 -25.39 23.14 -10.83
N ARG A 259 -25.07 24.44 -11.02
CA ARG A 259 -25.71 25.28 -12.04
C ARG A 259 -25.45 24.78 -13.45
N VAL A 260 -24.20 24.40 -13.74
CA VAL A 260 -23.79 23.90 -15.05
C VAL A 260 -24.48 22.57 -15.39
N HIS A 261 -24.62 21.66 -14.42
CA HIS A 261 -25.17 20.33 -14.66
C HIS A 261 -26.72 20.26 -14.62
N GLN A 262 -27.40 21.20 -13.96
CA GLN A 262 -28.88 21.23 -13.88
C GLN A 262 -29.57 21.97 -15.03
N GLY A 263 -28.83 22.53 -16.00
CA GLY A 263 -29.39 23.19 -17.20
C GLY A 263 -30.17 24.49 -16.93
N GLY A 264 -29.89 25.18 -15.82
CA GLY A 264 -30.62 26.38 -15.38
C GLY A 264 -29.91 27.70 -15.73
N SER A 265 -30.64 28.61 -16.36
CA SER A 265 -30.26 30.00 -16.67
C SER A 265 -29.73 30.80 -15.47
N THR A 266 -28.72 31.64 -15.73
CA THR A 266 -28.07 32.60 -14.82
C THR A 266 -29.07 33.48 -14.05
N PRO A 267 -28.98 33.60 -12.72
CA PRO A 267 -29.64 34.68 -12.00
C PRO A 267 -28.91 36.01 -12.27
N SER A 268 -29.69 37.04 -12.55
CA SER A 268 -29.27 38.43 -12.74
C SER A 268 -28.42 38.96 -11.57
N ALA A 269 -27.31 39.63 -11.91
CA ALA A 269 -26.49 40.43 -11.00
C ALA A 269 -27.33 41.43 -10.20
N THR A 270 -27.56 41.17 -8.92
CA THR A 270 -27.70 42.12 -7.79
C THR A 270 -28.35 41.41 -6.60
N GLN A 271 -27.55 40.85 -5.69
CA GLN A 271 -27.95 40.70 -4.29
C GLN A 271 -26.70 40.48 -3.41
N THR A 272 -26.17 41.58 -2.88
CA THR A 272 -25.30 41.56 -1.71
C THR A 272 -26.15 41.13 -0.51
N THR A 273 -26.07 39.86 -0.12
CA THR A 273 -26.60 39.40 1.18
C THR A 273 -25.47 39.38 2.20
N ASN A 274 -25.45 40.41 3.05
CA ASN A 274 -24.67 40.42 4.30
C ASN A 274 -25.14 39.26 5.18
N LEU A 275 -24.32 38.21 5.30
CA LEU A 275 -24.51 37.17 6.32
C LEU A 275 -23.65 37.53 7.54
N THR A 276 -24.35 37.96 8.59
CA THR A 276 -23.83 38.19 9.93
C THR A 276 -23.36 36.85 10.53
N PRO A 277 -22.22 36.78 11.24
CA PRO A 277 -21.73 35.53 11.81
C PRO A 277 -22.63 35.11 12.96
N THR A 278 -23.38 34.02 12.77
CA THR A 278 -24.11 33.37 13.85
C THR A 278 -23.47 32.03 14.19
N ALA A 279 -23.06 31.95 15.45
CA ALA A 279 -22.74 30.77 16.24
C ALA A 279 -21.52 29.94 15.80
N SER A 280 -20.46 30.11 16.59
CA SER A 280 -19.39 29.14 16.82
C SER A 280 -19.93 27.70 16.82
N TYR A 281 -19.55 26.92 15.82
CA TYR A 281 -19.62 25.48 15.88
C TYR A 281 -18.49 25.02 16.82
N THR A 282 -18.83 24.76 18.07
CA THR A 282 -18.01 23.95 18.95
C THR A 282 -18.25 22.49 18.56
N PRO A 283 -17.25 21.72 18.13
CA PRO A 283 -17.41 20.28 18.05
C PRO A 283 -17.37 19.73 19.48
N THR A 284 -18.51 19.78 20.18
CA THR A 284 -18.77 18.84 21.26
C THR A 284 -19.18 17.52 20.61
N ALA A 285 -18.20 16.80 20.05
CA ALA A 285 -18.31 15.36 19.94
C ALA A 285 -17.84 14.80 21.29
N SER A 286 -18.74 14.81 22.28
CA SER A 286 -18.67 13.79 23.31
C SER A 286 -18.74 12.46 22.56
N TYR A 287 -17.66 11.69 22.57
CA TYR A 287 -17.68 10.28 22.20
C TYR A 287 -18.60 9.56 23.19
N THR A 288 -19.92 9.67 22.99
CA THR A 288 -20.79 8.58 23.35
C THR A 288 -20.36 7.45 22.44
N SER A 289 -19.80 6.40 23.05
CA SER A 289 -19.66 5.08 22.46
C SER A 289 -20.84 4.84 21.54
N ALA A 290 -20.63 4.97 20.23
CA ALA A 290 -21.54 4.38 19.28
C ALA A 290 -21.46 2.90 19.62
N THR A 291 -22.49 2.40 20.32
CA THR A 291 -22.70 0.97 20.46
C THR A 291 -22.59 0.42 19.07
N SER A 292 -21.52 -0.35 18.85
CA SER A 292 -21.33 -1.17 17.69
C SER A 292 -22.60 -1.99 17.53
N THR A 293 -23.46 -1.64 16.58
CA THR A 293 -24.30 -2.65 15.95
C THR A 293 -23.42 -3.44 14.99
N THR A 294 -22.35 -4.05 15.52
CA THR A 294 -21.68 -5.18 14.91
C THR A 294 -22.62 -6.34 15.13
N SER A 295 -23.40 -6.69 14.10
CA SER A 295 -24.05 -7.99 14.08
C SER A 295 -22.95 -9.04 14.26
N THR A 296 -22.99 -9.78 15.36
CA THR A 296 -22.21 -11.02 15.49
C THR A 296 -22.46 -11.84 14.23
N PRO A 297 -21.43 -12.37 13.54
CA PRO A 297 -21.64 -13.33 12.48
C PRO A 297 -22.37 -14.53 13.09
N ILE A 298 -23.68 -14.61 12.87
CA ILE A 298 -24.40 -15.88 13.04
C ILE A 298 -23.97 -16.69 11.83
N ALA A 299 -23.22 -17.77 12.06
CA ALA A 299 -22.81 -18.69 11.01
C ALA A 299 -24.03 -18.98 10.11
N SER A 300 -23.94 -18.54 8.86
CA SER A 300 -25.02 -18.77 7.90
C SER A 300 -25.31 -20.27 7.81
N THR A 301 -26.53 -20.69 8.17
CA THR A 301 -26.95 -22.09 8.05
C THR A 301 -27.74 -22.27 6.76
N GLY A 302 -27.38 -23.23 5.92
CA GLY A 302 -28.14 -23.56 4.71
C GLY A 302 -27.37 -23.38 3.41
N GLN A 303 -28.01 -22.85 2.37
CA GLN A 303 -27.38 -22.54 1.09
C GLN A 303 -26.99 -21.05 1.07
N LEU A 304 -25.76 -20.77 0.62
CA LEU A 304 -25.26 -19.42 0.41
C LEU A 304 -25.67 -18.94 -0.99
N PRO A 305 -26.17 -17.69 -1.13
CA PRO A 305 -26.30 -17.04 -2.42
C PRO A 305 -24.96 -17.02 -3.15
N ALA A 306 -24.90 -17.66 -4.31
CA ALA A 306 -23.68 -17.77 -5.09
C ALA A 306 -23.98 -17.66 -6.58
N TRP A 307 -23.25 -16.79 -7.27
CA TRP A 307 -23.44 -16.53 -8.70
C TRP A 307 -22.12 -16.59 -9.43
N GLN A 308 -22.05 -17.47 -10.42
CA GLN A 308 -20.91 -17.61 -11.31
C GLN A 308 -21.24 -16.99 -12.67
N CYS A 309 -20.44 -16.03 -13.08
CA CYS A 309 -20.46 -15.45 -14.40
C CYS A 309 -19.33 -16.02 -15.24
N THR A 310 -19.64 -16.67 -16.35
CA THR A 310 -18.64 -17.22 -17.28
C THR A 310 -18.74 -16.54 -18.62
N GLY A 311 -17.63 -16.12 -19.21
CA GLY A 311 -17.61 -15.59 -20.57
C GLY A 311 -16.32 -14.85 -20.90
N THR A 312 -16.30 -14.25 -22.09
CA THR A 312 -15.24 -13.33 -22.48
C THR A 312 -15.52 -11.96 -21.89
N PHE A 313 -14.66 -11.47 -21.01
CA PHE A 313 -14.78 -10.16 -20.39
C PHE A 313 -13.87 -9.13 -21.07
N THR A 314 -14.40 -7.93 -21.20
CA THR A 314 -13.70 -6.72 -21.63
C THR A 314 -13.83 -5.65 -20.56
N THR A 315 -13.18 -4.50 -20.76
CA THR A 315 -13.35 -3.34 -19.87
C THR A 315 -14.82 -2.96 -19.72
N GLY A 316 -15.22 -2.65 -18.48
CA GLY A 316 -16.57 -2.24 -18.10
C GLY A 316 -17.22 -3.17 -17.06
N PRO A 317 -18.46 -2.85 -16.64
CA PRO A 317 -19.21 -3.65 -15.67
C PRO A 317 -19.40 -5.10 -16.11
N VAL A 318 -19.23 -6.02 -15.17
CA VAL A 318 -19.49 -7.47 -15.34
C VAL A 318 -20.79 -7.84 -14.63
N LEU A 319 -20.89 -7.54 -13.34
CA LEU A 319 -22.08 -7.75 -12.51
C LEU A 319 -22.47 -6.44 -11.83
N THR A 320 -23.78 -6.19 -11.73
CA THR A 320 -24.31 -5.08 -10.92
C THR A 320 -25.46 -5.59 -10.07
N GLY A 321 -25.53 -5.22 -8.80
CA GLY A 321 -26.67 -5.53 -7.94
C GLY A 321 -27.24 -4.28 -7.29
N ASP A 322 -28.53 -4.35 -6.98
CA ASP A 322 -29.22 -3.35 -6.17
C ASP A 322 -29.21 -3.87 -4.73
N ALA A 323 -28.51 -3.19 -3.82
CA ALA A 323 -28.52 -3.48 -2.39
C ALA A 323 -29.36 -2.43 -1.63
N ASP A 324 -29.71 -2.76 -0.38
CA ASP A 324 -30.56 -1.92 0.48
C ASP A 324 -29.89 -0.58 0.89
N ASP A 325 -28.58 -0.45 0.66
CA ASP A 325 -27.73 0.72 0.93
C ASP A 325 -27.20 1.41 -0.35
N GLY A 326 -27.52 0.89 -1.54
CA GLY A 326 -27.18 1.46 -2.84
C GLY A 326 -26.79 0.42 -3.89
N ARG A 327 -26.41 0.87 -5.07
CA ARG A 327 -26.05 -0.02 -6.20
C ARG A 327 -24.58 -0.40 -6.12
N TRP A 328 -24.27 -1.70 -6.08
CA TRP A 328 -22.88 -2.19 -6.19
C TRP A 328 -22.56 -2.63 -7.62
N THR A 329 -21.29 -2.52 -7.99
CA THR A 329 -20.78 -2.89 -9.31
C THR A 329 -19.46 -3.64 -9.20
N LEU A 330 -19.39 -4.80 -9.84
CA LEU A 330 -18.16 -5.52 -10.14
C LEU A 330 -17.80 -5.26 -11.61
N ALA A 331 -16.62 -4.74 -11.89
CA ALA A 331 -16.19 -4.41 -13.25
C ALA A 331 -14.73 -4.74 -13.50
N VAL A 332 -14.40 -4.94 -14.78
CA VAL A 332 -13.01 -4.92 -15.24
C VAL A 332 -12.67 -3.49 -15.62
N ARG A 333 -11.67 -2.89 -14.97
CA ARG A 333 -11.25 -1.52 -15.24
C ARG A 333 -9.74 -1.45 -15.20
N ASP A 334 -9.16 -0.84 -16.24
CA ASP A 334 -7.71 -0.61 -16.33
C ASP A 334 -6.88 -1.91 -16.14
N GLY A 335 -7.45 -3.05 -16.54
CA GLY A 335 -6.81 -4.37 -16.39
C GLY A 335 -6.98 -5.02 -15.01
N ALA A 336 -7.69 -4.40 -14.07
CA ALA A 336 -7.97 -4.96 -12.75
C ALA A 336 -9.46 -5.29 -12.56
N LEU A 337 -9.75 -6.21 -11.65
CA LEU A 337 -11.11 -6.47 -11.18
C LEU A 337 -11.41 -5.55 -10.00
N ARG A 338 -12.46 -4.75 -10.10
CA ARG A 338 -12.83 -3.77 -9.07
C ARG A 338 -14.27 -3.98 -8.62
N LEU A 339 -14.51 -3.87 -7.32
CA LEU A 339 -15.84 -3.96 -6.70
C LEU A 339 -16.09 -2.73 -5.85
N TRP A 340 -17.14 -1.98 -6.17
CA TRP A 340 -17.50 -0.77 -5.43
C TRP A 340 -19.00 -0.65 -5.22
N GLY A 341 -19.38 0.15 -4.24
CA GLY A 341 -20.76 0.44 -3.87
C GLY A 341 -20.81 1.61 -2.89
N THR A 342 -21.93 1.77 -2.19
CA THR A 342 -22.06 2.85 -1.20
C THR A 342 -21.09 2.61 -0.03
N GLY A 343 -20.14 3.53 0.15
CA GLY A 343 -19.22 3.51 1.29
C GLY A 343 -18.05 2.53 1.17
N PHE A 344 -17.83 1.91 0.01
CA PHE A 344 -16.67 1.04 -0.24
C PHE A 344 -16.23 1.03 -1.70
N ASP A 345 -14.93 0.82 -1.90
CA ASP A 345 -14.33 0.71 -3.21
C ASP A 345 -13.05 -0.13 -3.14
N TYR A 346 -13.11 -1.34 -3.69
CA TYR A 346 -12.04 -2.32 -3.63
C TYR A 346 -11.43 -2.61 -4.99
N ASP A 347 -10.11 -2.51 -5.05
CA ASP A 347 -9.31 -3.16 -6.07
C ASP A 347 -9.03 -4.62 -5.65
N ILE A 348 -9.69 -5.55 -6.34
CA ILE A 348 -9.72 -6.96 -5.93
C ILE A 348 -8.51 -7.72 -6.46
N GLU A 349 -8.12 -7.49 -7.71
CA GLU A 349 -7.16 -8.34 -8.40
C GLU A 349 -6.63 -7.66 -9.67
N ASP A 350 -5.32 -7.47 -9.74
CA ASP A 350 -4.58 -6.92 -10.89
C ASP A 350 -4.30 -7.99 -11.97
N ALA A 351 -5.21 -8.97 -12.12
CA ALA A 351 -5.05 -10.06 -13.07
C ALA A 351 -5.38 -9.65 -14.50
N HIS A 352 -4.80 -10.32 -15.50
CA HIS A 352 -5.33 -10.28 -16.87
C HIS A 352 -6.73 -10.89 -16.85
N ILE A 353 -7.76 -10.07 -16.60
CA ILE A 353 -9.18 -10.44 -16.61
C ILE A 353 -9.78 -10.23 -18.02
N LEU A 354 -9.02 -9.64 -18.94
CA LEU A 354 -9.44 -9.50 -20.33
C LEU A 354 -9.32 -10.85 -21.04
N GLY A 355 -10.44 -11.39 -21.50
CA GLY A 355 -10.50 -12.71 -22.11
C GLY A 355 -11.51 -13.62 -21.43
N ASP A 356 -11.34 -14.93 -21.61
CA ASP A 356 -12.27 -15.93 -21.09
C ASP A 356 -11.98 -16.23 -19.62
N HIS A 357 -12.93 -15.90 -18.73
CA HIS A 357 -12.82 -16.18 -17.30
C HIS A 357 -14.14 -16.68 -16.70
N ALA A 358 -14.03 -17.20 -15.47
CA ALA A 358 -15.15 -17.44 -14.57
C ALA A 358 -15.01 -16.59 -13.31
N ILE A 359 -15.94 -15.67 -13.08
CA ILE A 359 -15.98 -14.84 -11.86
C ILE A 359 -17.15 -15.32 -11.00
N THR A 360 -16.88 -15.69 -9.75
CA THR A 360 -17.92 -16.16 -8.82
C THR A 360 -18.01 -15.23 -7.61
N ILE A 361 -19.21 -14.78 -7.27
CA ILE A 361 -19.50 -14.10 -6.01
C ILE A 361 -20.23 -15.08 -5.11
N VAL A 362 -19.77 -15.24 -3.88
CA VAL A 362 -20.48 -15.96 -2.81
C VAL A 362 -20.77 -14.96 -1.70
N ALA A 363 -22.05 -14.71 -1.43
CA ALA A 363 -22.48 -13.86 -0.33
C ALA A 363 -22.85 -14.74 0.87
N GLY A 364 -22.08 -14.64 1.95
CA GLY A 364 -22.34 -15.33 3.22
C GLY A 364 -22.06 -14.42 4.40
N ASP A 365 -21.38 -14.94 5.41
CA ASP A 365 -20.91 -14.13 6.54
C ASP A 365 -19.94 -13.03 6.09
N TYR A 366 -19.20 -13.32 5.01
CA TYR A 366 -18.36 -12.43 4.22
C TYR A 366 -18.82 -12.47 2.76
N THR A 367 -18.65 -11.37 2.02
CA THR A 367 -18.68 -11.44 0.54
C THR A 367 -17.34 -11.93 0.05
N ARG A 368 -17.35 -13.02 -0.73
CA ARG A 368 -16.16 -13.63 -1.32
C ARG A 368 -16.24 -13.54 -2.84
N VAL A 369 -15.13 -13.13 -3.45
CA VAL A 369 -14.98 -13.07 -4.90
C VAL A 369 -13.91 -14.05 -5.33
N PHE A 370 -14.26 -14.90 -6.29
CA PHE A 370 -13.39 -15.90 -6.88
C PHE A 370 -13.17 -15.57 -8.34
N LEU A 371 -11.93 -15.69 -8.78
CA LEU A 371 -11.54 -15.66 -10.19
C LEU A 371 -11.04 -17.05 -10.58
N ASP A 372 -11.60 -17.60 -11.65
CA ASP A 372 -11.22 -18.89 -12.24
C ASP A 372 -11.11 -20.02 -11.20
N GLY A 373 -12.01 -20.00 -10.21
CA GLY A 373 -12.13 -21.02 -9.18
C GLY A 373 -11.37 -20.76 -7.88
N TYR A 374 -10.48 -19.77 -7.82
CA TYR A 374 -9.74 -19.42 -6.60
C TYR A 374 -10.17 -18.08 -6.03
N GLU A 375 -10.17 -17.99 -4.72
CA GLU A 375 -10.53 -16.76 -4.01
C GLU A 375 -9.47 -15.68 -4.28
N VAL A 376 -9.94 -14.51 -4.68
CA VAL A 376 -9.10 -13.32 -4.93
C VAL A 376 -9.46 -12.18 -3.99
N TRP A 377 -10.64 -12.22 -3.36
CA TRP A 377 -11.06 -11.26 -2.35
C TRP A 377 -12.05 -11.84 -1.36
N ALA A 378 -11.98 -11.36 -0.13
CA ALA A 378 -13.03 -11.54 0.87
C ALA A 378 -13.13 -10.26 1.71
N SER A 379 -14.36 -9.82 1.99
CA SER A 379 -14.64 -8.61 2.77
C SER A 379 -15.86 -8.80 3.70
N GLU A 380 -15.92 -8.01 4.77
CA GLU A 380 -17.04 -7.99 5.72
C GLU A 380 -18.33 -7.41 5.11
N ILE A 381 -18.23 -6.79 3.94
CA ILE A 381 -19.39 -6.30 3.20
C ILE A 381 -20.33 -7.46 2.86
N ARG A 382 -21.63 -7.23 2.99
CA ARG A 382 -22.67 -8.22 2.66
C ARG A 382 -23.46 -7.75 1.45
N LEU A 383 -23.05 -8.21 0.27
CA LEU A 383 -23.82 -7.95 -0.94
C LEU A 383 -25.17 -8.67 -0.86
N THR A 384 -26.26 -7.94 -1.07
CA THR A 384 -27.61 -8.47 -1.18
C THR A 384 -28.16 -8.30 -2.60
N GLY A 385 -29.29 -8.96 -2.87
CA GLY A 385 -29.96 -8.94 -4.17
C GLY A 385 -29.37 -9.92 -5.20
N THR A 386 -30.18 -10.28 -6.19
CA THR A 386 -29.72 -11.10 -7.32
C THR A 386 -28.97 -10.20 -8.30
N PRO A 387 -27.71 -10.50 -8.65
CA PRO A 387 -26.94 -9.68 -9.56
C PRO A 387 -27.52 -9.71 -10.97
N THR A 388 -27.50 -8.56 -11.63
CA THR A 388 -27.76 -8.42 -13.05
C THR A 388 -26.45 -8.54 -13.82
N VAL A 389 -26.42 -9.45 -14.80
CA VAL A 389 -25.26 -9.65 -15.69
C VAL A 389 -25.18 -8.55 -16.75
N ARG A 390 -23.98 -8.03 -16.96
CA ARG A 390 -23.67 -7.05 -18.03
C ARG A 390 -22.78 -7.66 -19.11
N GLN A 391 -21.91 -8.59 -18.75
CA GLN A 391 -21.06 -9.36 -19.66
C GLN A 391 -21.08 -10.84 -19.27
N GLY A 392 -20.92 -11.73 -20.24
CA GLY A 392 -20.91 -13.18 -20.01
C GLY A 392 -22.28 -13.79 -19.70
N ARG A 393 -22.26 -15.00 -19.15
CA ARG A 393 -23.45 -15.79 -18.79
C ARG A 393 -23.45 -16.08 -17.31
N LEU A 394 -24.50 -15.63 -16.61
CA LEU A 394 -24.73 -15.89 -15.20
C LEU A 394 -25.32 -17.29 -14.98
N THR A 395 -24.83 -17.99 -13.97
CA THR A 395 -25.38 -19.26 -13.45
C THR A 395 -25.36 -19.20 -11.93
N GLU A 396 -26.45 -19.62 -11.30
CA GLU A 396 -26.52 -19.73 -9.84
C GLU A 396 -25.88 -21.05 -9.40
N LEU A 397 -25.05 -21.00 -8.36
CA LEU A 397 -24.38 -22.18 -7.80
C LEU A 397 -25.04 -22.58 -6.47
N SER A 398 -25.23 -23.89 -6.28
CA SER A 398 -25.65 -24.42 -4.98
C SER A 398 -24.43 -24.62 -4.09
N ILE A 399 -24.15 -23.63 -3.25
CA ILE A 399 -23.04 -23.66 -2.29
C ILE A 399 -23.63 -23.81 -0.88
N PRO A 400 -23.54 -25.00 -0.26
CA PRO A 400 -23.85 -25.13 1.16
C PRO A 400 -22.90 -24.27 1.99
N ALA A 401 -23.42 -23.66 3.03
CA ALA A 401 -22.60 -23.05 4.05
C ALA A 401 -21.67 -24.10 4.69
N GLY A 402 -20.51 -23.65 5.16
CA GLY A 402 -19.45 -24.49 5.69
C GLY A 402 -18.21 -23.65 5.97
N SER A 403 -17.08 -24.32 6.23
CA SER A 403 -15.80 -23.61 6.36
C SER A 403 -15.46 -22.85 5.07
N PRO A 404 -14.69 -21.75 5.17
CA PRO A 404 -14.20 -21.02 4.00
C PRO A 404 -13.58 -21.93 2.94
N ASP A 405 -12.70 -22.87 3.34
CA ASP A 405 -12.03 -23.78 2.41
C ASP A 405 -13.01 -24.75 1.72
N ALA A 406 -14.07 -25.19 2.41
CA ALA A 406 -15.09 -26.05 1.81
C ALA A 406 -15.92 -25.29 0.75
N VAL A 407 -16.18 -24.00 0.99
CA VAL A 407 -16.80 -23.11 0.00
C VAL A 407 -15.88 -22.92 -1.20
N ALA A 408 -14.61 -22.58 -0.95
CA ALA A 408 -13.61 -22.37 -2.01
C ALA A 408 -13.42 -23.62 -2.87
N THR A 409 -13.32 -24.79 -2.25
CA THR A 409 -13.19 -26.08 -2.95
C THR A 409 -14.35 -26.30 -3.94
N ARG A 410 -15.59 -26.02 -3.51
CA ARG A 410 -16.76 -26.19 -4.39
C ARG A 410 -16.76 -25.21 -5.56
N VAL A 411 -16.35 -23.96 -5.32
CA VAL A 411 -16.25 -22.95 -6.38
C VAL A 411 -15.17 -23.34 -7.39
N ARG A 412 -14.01 -23.83 -6.92
CA ARG A 412 -12.94 -24.36 -7.76
C ARG A 412 -13.41 -25.54 -8.61
N ASP A 413 -14.08 -26.51 -8.00
CA ASP A 413 -14.54 -27.72 -8.69
C ASP A 413 -15.63 -27.42 -9.74
N ALA A 414 -16.35 -26.29 -9.59
CA ALA A 414 -17.32 -25.80 -10.56
C ALA A 414 -16.68 -24.92 -11.67
N ALA A 415 -15.43 -24.49 -11.52
CA ALA A 415 -14.78 -23.60 -12.47
C ALA A 415 -14.39 -24.34 -13.77
N PRO A 416 -14.61 -23.74 -14.95
CA PRO A 416 -14.22 -24.33 -16.22
C PRO A 416 -12.70 -24.31 -16.38
N LEU A 417 -12.12 -25.43 -16.84
CA LEU A 417 -10.71 -25.48 -17.22
C LEU A 417 -10.43 -24.62 -18.48
N PRO A 418 -9.30 -23.89 -18.51
CA PRO A 418 -8.91 -23.15 -19.70
C PRO A 418 -8.60 -24.12 -20.86
N ARG A 419 -8.88 -23.68 -22.09
CA ARG A 419 -8.68 -24.50 -23.29
C ARG A 419 -7.35 -24.14 -23.97
N PRO A 420 -6.52 -25.12 -24.36
CA PRO A 420 -5.29 -24.83 -25.08
C PRO A 420 -5.59 -24.31 -26.49
N LEU A 421 -4.78 -23.35 -26.95
CA LEU A 421 -4.72 -22.95 -28.36
C LEU A 421 -4.15 -24.11 -29.20
N VAL A 422 -3.11 -24.77 -28.70
CA VAL A 422 -2.48 -25.94 -29.32
C VAL A 422 -2.31 -27.03 -28.27
N PRO A 423 -3.12 -28.11 -28.28
CA PRO A 423 -2.93 -29.23 -27.37
C PRO A 423 -1.72 -30.07 -27.78
N PHE A 424 -1.01 -30.62 -26.80
CA PHE A 424 0.09 -31.54 -27.05
C PHE A 424 -0.43 -32.92 -27.43
N ALA A 425 -0.12 -33.35 -28.65
CA ALA A 425 -0.50 -34.68 -29.19
C ALA A 425 0.71 -35.54 -29.62
N ALA A 426 1.90 -34.95 -29.72
CA ALA A 426 3.14 -35.62 -30.12
C ALA A 426 4.36 -34.91 -29.52
N MET A 427 5.52 -35.58 -29.53
CA MET A 427 6.80 -35.06 -29.02
C MET A 427 7.34 -33.84 -29.80
N ARG A 428 6.82 -33.59 -31.00
CA ARG A 428 7.08 -32.39 -31.80
C ARG A 428 5.76 -31.82 -32.30
N LEU A 429 5.59 -30.52 -32.18
CA LEU A 429 4.49 -29.81 -32.82
C LEU A 429 4.70 -29.74 -34.33
N SER A 430 3.61 -29.53 -35.08
CA SER A 430 3.73 -29.19 -36.49
C SER A 430 4.36 -27.81 -36.65
N ASP A 431 5.17 -27.61 -37.70
CA ASP A 431 5.81 -26.31 -37.95
C ASP A 431 4.78 -25.16 -38.03
N ARG A 432 3.58 -25.46 -38.53
CA ARG A 432 2.47 -24.50 -38.59
C ARG A 432 2.01 -24.07 -37.20
N ASP A 433 1.76 -25.04 -36.31
CA ASP A 433 1.26 -24.74 -34.96
C ASP A 433 2.35 -24.08 -34.12
N ALA A 434 3.60 -24.52 -34.27
CA ALA A 434 4.76 -23.94 -33.61
C ALA A 434 4.98 -22.48 -34.07
N ALA A 435 4.95 -22.20 -35.37
CA ALA A 435 5.08 -20.84 -35.89
C ALA A 435 3.91 -19.92 -35.51
N MET A 436 2.68 -20.46 -35.45
CA MET A 436 1.50 -19.70 -34.97
C MET A 436 1.65 -19.33 -33.49
N ALA A 437 2.05 -20.28 -32.66
CA ALA A 437 2.23 -20.05 -31.22
C ALA A 437 3.43 -19.15 -30.92
N GLY A 438 4.56 -19.36 -31.59
CA GLY A 438 5.78 -18.58 -31.40
C GLY A 438 5.73 -17.17 -32.01
N ALA A 439 4.61 -16.78 -32.62
CA ALA A 439 4.35 -15.40 -33.03
C ALA A 439 3.53 -14.62 -31.98
N LEU A 440 3.16 -15.22 -30.85
CA LEU A 440 2.47 -14.53 -29.76
C LEU A 440 3.48 -13.80 -28.87
N ASP A 441 3.19 -12.54 -28.54
CA ASP A 441 4.00 -11.75 -27.60
C ASP A 441 3.89 -12.25 -26.15
N GLU A 442 2.72 -12.81 -25.82
CA GLU A 442 2.44 -13.44 -24.54
C GLU A 442 1.74 -14.79 -24.72
N LEU A 443 2.16 -15.78 -23.92
CA LEU A 443 1.59 -17.13 -23.93
C LEU A 443 1.94 -17.90 -22.65
N VAL A 444 1.24 -19.01 -22.44
CA VAL A 444 1.59 -19.99 -21.40
C VAL A 444 1.82 -21.35 -22.06
N ILE A 445 2.95 -21.98 -21.74
CA ILE A 445 3.26 -23.35 -22.14
C ILE A 445 3.13 -24.24 -20.91
N HIS A 446 2.15 -25.13 -20.91
CA HIS A 446 1.92 -26.08 -19.82
C HIS A 446 2.28 -27.50 -20.27
N ALA A 447 3.06 -28.20 -19.45
CA ALA A 447 3.45 -29.59 -19.65
C ALA A 447 3.26 -30.39 -18.36
N LYS A 448 2.49 -31.47 -18.44
CA LYS A 448 2.40 -32.46 -17.37
C LYS A 448 3.50 -33.50 -17.56
N PHE A 449 4.48 -33.54 -16.67
CA PHE A 449 5.69 -34.37 -16.81
C PHE A 449 5.95 -35.23 -15.58
N ARG A 450 6.77 -36.26 -15.75
CA ARG A 450 7.41 -37.01 -14.66
C ARG A 450 8.74 -37.57 -15.10
N VAL A 451 9.69 -37.68 -14.18
CA VAL A 451 10.85 -38.58 -14.32
C VAL A 451 10.62 -39.83 -13.48
N ARG A 452 11.40 -40.90 -13.67
CA ARG A 452 11.17 -42.19 -12.98
C ARG A 452 11.80 -42.26 -11.59
N GLY A 453 12.58 -41.26 -11.18
CA GLY A 453 13.18 -41.20 -9.85
C GLY A 453 14.38 -40.26 -9.75
N PRO A 454 15.00 -40.17 -8.57
CA PRO A 454 16.15 -39.30 -8.31
C PRO A 454 17.34 -39.57 -9.25
N GLY A 455 18.08 -38.50 -9.60
CA GLY A 455 19.24 -38.55 -10.50
C GLY A 455 18.89 -38.67 -11.99
N GLN A 456 17.61 -38.60 -12.34
CA GLN A 456 17.14 -38.56 -13.72
C GLN A 456 16.90 -37.12 -14.16
N TYR A 457 17.26 -36.84 -15.42
CA TYR A 457 17.31 -35.49 -15.96
C TYR A 457 16.81 -35.45 -17.41
N GLY A 458 16.69 -34.24 -17.94
CA GLY A 458 16.49 -33.99 -19.37
C GLY A 458 15.39 -32.97 -19.66
N THR A 459 15.22 -32.70 -20.95
CA THR A 459 14.36 -31.62 -21.44
C THR A 459 12.87 -31.95 -21.35
N ILE A 460 12.12 -31.09 -20.68
CA ILE A 460 10.66 -31.18 -20.56
C ILE A 460 10.01 -30.48 -21.76
N VAL A 461 10.49 -29.28 -22.11
CA VAL A 461 10.04 -28.48 -23.26
C VAL A 461 11.25 -27.79 -23.89
N ALA A 462 11.35 -27.78 -25.22
CA ALA A 462 12.35 -27.01 -25.96
C ALA A 462 11.71 -26.31 -27.16
N ALA A 463 12.09 -25.07 -27.41
CA ALA A 463 11.66 -24.31 -28.58
C ALA A 463 12.86 -23.73 -29.33
N GLY A 464 12.71 -23.58 -30.64
CA GLY A 464 13.77 -23.11 -31.53
C GLY A 464 13.25 -22.49 -32.82
N VAL A 465 14.17 -21.97 -33.61
CA VAL A 465 13.88 -21.42 -34.94
C VAL A 465 14.50 -22.34 -35.99
N SER A 466 13.68 -22.82 -36.92
CA SER A 466 14.12 -23.58 -38.10
C SER A 466 14.69 -22.63 -39.16
N GLU A 467 15.90 -22.90 -39.67
CA GLU A 467 16.45 -22.20 -40.83
C GLU A 467 16.06 -22.90 -42.15
N ALA A 468 16.20 -22.18 -43.28
CA ALA A 468 15.69 -22.57 -44.60
C ALA A 468 16.38 -23.80 -45.23
N ASP A 469 17.48 -24.28 -44.63
CA ASP A 469 18.46 -25.19 -45.19
C ASP A 469 18.48 -26.59 -44.52
N ASN A 470 17.36 -27.00 -43.91
CA ASN A 470 17.10 -28.38 -43.49
C ASN A 470 18.07 -28.89 -42.38
N THR A 471 18.64 -27.96 -41.61
CA THR A 471 19.42 -28.18 -40.40
C THR A 471 18.51 -28.31 -39.17
N ALA A 472 19.01 -28.91 -38.08
CA ALA A 472 18.23 -29.00 -36.83
C ALA A 472 17.91 -27.58 -36.31
N PRO A 473 16.69 -27.33 -35.78
CA PRO A 473 16.32 -25.98 -35.34
C PRO A 473 17.26 -25.44 -34.27
N MET A 474 17.61 -24.17 -34.36
CA MET A 474 18.45 -23.48 -33.37
C MET A 474 17.63 -23.20 -32.11
N PRO A 475 18.05 -23.67 -30.93
CA PRO A 475 17.28 -23.47 -29.70
C PRO A 475 17.21 -22.00 -29.31
N VAL A 476 16.02 -21.53 -28.93
CA VAL A 476 15.81 -20.20 -28.35
C VAL A 476 15.57 -20.27 -26.85
N PHE A 477 14.85 -21.30 -26.39
CA PHE A 477 14.75 -21.64 -24.98
C PHE A 477 14.52 -23.14 -24.78
N HIS A 478 14.87 -23.65 -23.61
CA HIS A 478 14.43 -24.97 -23.16
C HIS A 478 14.33 -25.04 -21.64
N ALA A 479 13.33 -25.76 -21.16
CA ALA A 479 13.18 -26.11 -19.75
C ALA A 479 13.54 -27.57 -19.54
N GLU A 480 14.42 -27.83 -18.58
CA GLU A 480 14.86 -29.17 -18.22
C GLU A 480 14.78 -29.39 -16.71
N ILE A 481 14.65 -30.65 -16.31
CA ILE A 481 14.92 -31.05 -14.93
C ILE A 481 16.39 -31.43 -14.84
N ASP A 482 17.13 -30.76 -13.95
CA ASP A 482 18.54 -31.04 -13.75
C ASP A 482 18.73 -32.25 -12.80
N GLY A 483 19.90 -32.87 -12.85
CA GLY A 483 20.21 -34.05 -12.02
C GLY A 483 20.18 -33.79 -10.50
N THR A 484 19.99 -32.54 -10.07
CA THR A 484 19.84 -32.08 -8.67
C THR A 484 18.39 -31.78 -8.28
N ALA A 485 17.43 -32.15 -9.14
CA ALA A 485 15.98 -32.16 -8.92
C ALA A 485 15.24 -30.81 -9.02
N GLY A 486 15.94 -29.74 -9.44
CA GLY A 486 15.33 -28.45 -9.80
C GLY A 486 14.91 -28.39 -11.27
N ILE A 487 14.13 -27.36 -11.63
CA ILE A 487 13.80 -27.05 -13.03
C ILE A 487 14.60 -25.84 -13.46
N VAL A 488 15.26 -25.98 -14.60
CA VAL A 488 16.13 -24.95 -15.18
C VAL A 488 15.55 -24.53 -16.52
N LEU A 489 15.25 -23.24 -16.66
CA LEU A 489 14.84 -22.63 -17.92
C LEU A 489 16.02 -21.85 -18.50
N HIS A 490 16.52 -22.30 -19.64
CA HIS A 490 17.56 -21.63 -20.41
C HIS A 490 16.92 -20.77 -21.49
N LEU A 491 17.29 -19.49 -21.55
CA LEU A 491 16.75 -18.47 -22.45
C LEU A 491 17.92 -17.64 -23.02
N GLY A 492 18.40 -18.00 -24.20
CA GLY A 492 19.65 -17.43 -24.72
C GLY A 492 20.81 -17.66 -23.75
N ASP A 493 21.45 -16.57 -23.29
CA ASP A 493 22.55 -16.61 -22.31
C ASP A 493 22.07 -16.56 -20.85
N SER A 494 20.76 -16.45 -20.62
CA SER A 494 20.17 -16.36 -19.28
C SER A 494 19.64 -17.71 -18.81
N THR A 495 19.70 -17.93 -17.49
CA THR A 495 19.15 -19.11 -16.84
C THR A 495 18.25 -18.70 -15.67
N ILE A 496 17.04 -19.26 -15.63
CA ILE A 496 16.08 -19.06 -14.54
C ILE A 496 15.89 -20.39 -13.83
N PHE A 497 16.07 -20.39 -12.50
CA PHE A 497 16.02 -21.59 -11.69
C PHE A 497 14.76 -21.63 -10.84
N ALA A 498 14.04 -22.75 -10.90
CA ALA A 498 13.01 -23.11 -9.94
C ALA A 498 13.57 -24.21 -9.04
N GLU A 499 13.66 -23.92 -7.75
CA GLU A 499 14.16 -24.85 -6.74
C GLU A 499 13.07 -25.81 -6.29
N GLY A 500 13.36 -27.11 -6.29
CA GLY A 500 12.41 -28.12 -5.85
C GLY A 500 12.99 -29.53 -5.90
N ASN A 501 12.16 -30.53 -5.63
CA ASN A 501 12.48 -31.92 -5.85
C ASN A 501 11.34 -32.58 -6.63
N TRP A 502 11.37 -32.40 -7.95
CA TRP A 502 10.36 -32.96 -8.86
C TRP A 502 10.84 -34.23 -9.56
N SER A 503 11.83 -34.89 -8.94
CA SER A 503 12.39 -36.16 -9.39
C SER A 503 11.83 -37.38 -8.63
N ASP A 504 10.69 -37.20 -7.96
CA ASP A 504 10.13 -38.17 -6.99
C ASP A 504 9.31 -39.33 -7.62
N GLY A 505 9.17 -39.34 -8.95
CA GLY A 505 8.39 -40.35 -9.68
C GLY A 505 6.91 -40.01 -9.89
N ARG A 506 6.41 -38.93 -9.27
CA ARG A 506 5.04 -38.44 -9.39
C ARG A 506 4.88 -37.59 -10.64
N TRP A 507 3.64 -37.33 -11.01
CA TRP A 507 3.31 -36.40 -12.09
C TRP A 507 3.28 -34.98 -11.56
N HIS A 508 4.02 -34.09 -12.22
CA HIS A 508 4.05 -32.66 -11.93
C HIS A 508 3.52 -31.84 -13.10
N HIS A 509 3.01 -30.66 -12.80
CA HIS A 509 2.51 -29.69 -13.77
C HIS A 509 3.50 -28.53 -13.87
N LEU A 510 4.28 -28.46 -14.95
CA LEU A 510 5.12 -27.30 -15.26
C LEU A 510 4.34 -26.33 -16.14
N ALA A 511 4.24 -25.06 -15.75
CA ALA A 511 3.83 -23.99 -16.65
C ALA A 511 4.92 -22.92 -16.77
N LEU A 512 5.33 -22.65 -18.01
CA LEU A 512 6.17 -21.52 -18.38
C LEU A 512 5.24 -20.42 -18.86
N ALA A 513 5.11 -19.36 -18.07
CA ALA A 513 4.24 -18.23 -18.40
C ALA A 513 5.09 -17.03 -18.83
N PHE A 514 4.83 -16.53 -20.03
CA PHE A 514 5.40 -15.31 -20.59
C PHE A 514 4.25 -14.31 -20.69
N THR A 515 3.97 -13.58 -19.61
CA THR A 515 2.79 -12.72 -19.49
C THR A 515 3.13 -11.47 -18.68
N ARG A 516 2.48 -10.34 -18.97
CA ARG A 516 2.65 -9.07 -18.24
C ARG A 516 4.11 -8.59 -18.16
N GLY A 517 4.88 -8.80 -19.21
CA GLY A 517 6.30 -8.47 -19.23
C GLY A 517 7.15 -9.26 -18.23
N ALA A 518 6.67 -10.42 -17.77
CA ALA A 518 7.41 -11.35 -16.91
C ALA A 518 7.52 -12.75 -17.53
N ILE A 519 8.62 -13.41 -17.18
CA ILE A 519 8.89 -14.83 -17.38
C ILE A 519 8.73 -15.52 -16.04
N GLN A 520 7.81 -16.49 -15.97
CA GLN A 520 7.48 -17.17 -14.74
C GLN A 520 7.59 -18.69 -14.89
N ILE A 521 8.09 -19.34 -13.85
CA ILE A 521 8.07 -20.80 -13.72
C ILE A 521 7.10 -21.16 -12.61
N TRP A 522 6.05 -21.87 -13.00
CA TRP A 522 5.07 -22.45 -12.08
C TRP A 522 5.21 -23.96 -12.06
N VAL A 523 5.20 -24.55 -10.88
CA VAL A 523 5.19 -26.01 -10.69
C VAL A 523 4.08 -26.39 -9.74
N ASP A 524 3.23 -27.33 -10.14
CA ASP A 524 2.08 -27.80 -9.38
C ASP A 524 1.13 -26.66 -8.92
N GLY A 525 1.08 -25.59 -9.72
CA GLY A 525 0.23 -24.43 -9.49
C GLY A 525 0.84 -23.38 -8.55
N TRP A 526 2.08 -23.58 -8.09
CA TRP A 526 2.83 -22.64 -7.24
C TRP A 526 3.88 -21.89 -8.06
N LEU A 527 3.99 -20.59 -7.83
CA LEU A 527 5.00 -19.75 -8.46
C LEU A 527 6.37 -19.96 -7.78
N HIS A 528 7.40 -20.31 -8.57
CA HIS A 528 8.76 -20.54 -8.07
C HIS A 528 9.78 -19.50 -8.58
N ALA A 529 9.57 -18.99 -9.80
CA ALA A 529 10.41 -17.96 -10.39
C ALA A 529 9.57 -16.89 -11.09
N HIS A 530 10.02 -15.64 -10.99
CA HIS A 530 9.39 -14.47 -11.60
C HIS A 530 10.51 -13.50 -11.98
N GLU A 531 10.81 -13.42 -13.27
CA GLU A 531 11.84 -12.54 -13.82
C GLU A 531 11.24 -11.63 -14.89
N PRO A 532 11.77 -10.42 -15.13
CA PRO A 532 11.31 -9.58 -16.22
C PRO A 532 11.64 -10.21 -17.58
N GLY A 533 10.71 -10.12 -18.54
CA GLY A 533 10.93 -10.55 -19.93
C GLY A 533 9.67 -10.90 -20.70
N THR A 534 9.82 -11.25 -21.97
CA THR A 534 8.73 -11.59 -22.90
C THR A 534 8.93 -12.94 -23.56
N ALA A 535 7.91 -13.45 -24.25
CA ALA A 535 8.03 -14.70 -24.99
C ALA A 535 9.06 -14.59 -26.12
N PRO A 536 10.06 -15.48 -26.20
CA PRO A 536 10.93 -15.57 -27.36
C PRO A 536 10.15 -16.08 -28.58
N ALA A 537 10.44 -15.55 -29.77
CA ALA A 537 9.87 -16.07 -30.99
C ALA A 537 10.44 -17.46 -31.33
N PHE A 538 9.58 -18.37 -31.81
CA PHE A 538 9.99 -19.72 -32.22
C PHE A 538 9.17 -20.25 -33.40
N THR A 539 9.73 -21.20 -34.15
CA THR A 539 9.07 -21.89 -35.27
C THR A 539 9.11 -23.41 -35.14
N ALA A 540 9.77 -23.94 -34.11
CA ALA A 540 9.80 -25.35 -33.75
C ALA A 540 9.62 -25.49 -32.23
N LEU A 541 8.88 -26.52 -31.81
CA LEU A 541 8.72 -26.87 -30.38
C LEU A 541 8.67 -28.39 -30.20
N ALA A 542 9.40 -28.86 -29.19
CA ALA A 542 9.45 -30.24 -28.75
C ALA A 542 9.11 -30.36 -27.26
N ILE A 543 8.54 -31.50 -26.88
CA ILE A 543 8.21 -31.84 -25.49
C ILE A 543 8.77 -33.22 -25.15
N GLY A 544 9.21 -33.41 -23.92
CA GLY A 544 9.83 -34.65 -23.43
C GLY A 544 11.14 -35.03 -24.12
N GLN A 545 11.69 -34.12 -24.93
CA GLN A 545 12.97 -34.26 -25.62
C GLN A 545 13.49 -32.88 -26.03
N ASP A 546 14.79 -32.77 -26.29
CA ASP A 546 15.37 -31.58 -26.92
C ASP A 546 15.11 -31.53 -28.44
N LEU A 547 15.58 -30.46 -29.09
CA LEU A 547 15.43 -30.27 -30.55
C LEU A 547 16.32 -31.22 -31.38
N ALA A 548 17.29 -31.92 -30.77
CA ALA A 548 18.09 -32.96 -31.39
C ALA A 548 17.46 -34.38 -31.24
N GLY A 549 16.45 -34.53 -30.37
CA GLY A 549 15.76 -35.78 -30.08
C GLY A 549 16.29 -36.56 -28.88
N HIS A 550 17.18 -36.00 -28.07
CA HIS A 550 17.57 -36.59 -26.79
C HIS A 550 16.40 -36.52 -25.82
N ARG A 551 15.98 -37.69 -25.31
CA ARG A 551 14.74 -37.81 -24.53
C ARG A 551 14.96 -37.48 -23.06
N LEU A 552 13.94 -36.89 -22.46
CA LEU A 552 13.73 -36.90 -21.01
C LEU A 552 13.84 -38.35 -20.50
N MET A 553 14.50 -38.54 -19.35
CA MET A 553 14.51 -39.84 -18.65
C MET A 553 13.15 -40.19 -18.01
N GLY A 554 12.07 -39.82 -18.66
CA GLY A 554 10.71 -39.80 -18.14
C GLY A 554 9.72 -39.64 -19.28
N GLU A 555 8.61 -38.95 -19.02
CA GLU A 555 7.57 -38.72 -20.01
C GLU A 555 6.79 -37.43 -19.75
N VAL A 556 6.27 -36.87 -20.85
CA VAL A 556 5.29 -35.78 -20.83
C VAL A 556 3.96 -36.36 -21.29
N GLY A 557 2.96 -36.34 -20.41
CA GLY A 557 1.69 -37.05 -20.58
C GLY A 557 0.52 -36.17 -21.04
N GLY A 558 0.70 -34.86 -21.12
CA GLY A 558 -0.32 -33.91 -21.54
C GLY A 558 0.13 -32.46 -21.40
N GLY A 559 -0.74 -31.53 -21.80
CA GLY A 559 -0.48 -30.10 -21.76
C GLY A 559 -0.81 -29.42 -23.10
N GLY A 560 -0.32 -28.20 -23.26
CA GLY A 560 -0.53 -27.42 -24.46
C GLY A 560 0.03 -26.01 -24.36
N ILE A 561 -0.14 -25.27 -25.45
CA ILE A 561 0.12 -23.84 -25.51
C ILE A 561 -1.21 -23.13 -25.37
N TYR A 562 -1.24 -22.13 -24.51
CA TYR A 562 -2.39 -21.31 -24.18
C TYR A 562 -2.10 -19.86 -24.55
N ARG A 563 -3.16 -19.11 -24.85
CA ARG A 563 -3.12 -17.65 -24.71
C ARG A 563 -2.78 -17.29 -23.25
N PRO A 564 -2.42 -16.03 -22.95
CA PRO A 564 -2.12 -15.61 -21.59
C PRO A 564 -3.21 -16.08 -20.62
N LEU A 565 -2.79 -16.76 -19.54
CA LEU A 565 -3.68 -17.26 -18.50
C LEU A 565 -3.54 -16.39 -17.24
N SER A 566 -4.61 -16.32 -16.44
CA SER A 566 -4.52 -15.80 -15.08
C SER A 566 -3.75 -16.77 -14.17
N ASP A 567 -3.25 -16.27 -13.03
CA ASP A 567 -2.58 -17.07 -12.02
C ASP A 567 -3.50 -18.19 -11.51
N GLN A 568 -4.78 -17.86 -11.36
CA GLN A 568 -5.83 -18.76 -10.93
C GLN A 568 -6.10 -19.86 -11.97
N GLN A 569 -6.07 -19.56 -13.27
CA GLN A 569 -6.16 -20.56 -14.34
C GLN A 569 -4.96 -21.51 -14.35
N ILE A 570 -3.74 -21.00 -14.10
CA ILE A 570 -2.53 -21.84 -13.97
C ILE A 570 -2.67 -22.77 -12.75
N ALA A 571 -3.10 -22.24 -11.60
CA ALA A 571 -3.38 -23.04 -10.41
C ALA A 571 -4.48 -24.09 -10.65
N LEU A 572 -5.52 -23.74 -11.41
CA LEU A 572 -6.62 -24.64 -11.75
C LEU A 572 -6.15 -25.80 -12.64
N LEU A 573 -5.30 -25.53 -13.64
CA LEU A 573 -4.70 -26.56 -14.50
C LEU A 573 -3.86 -27.57 -13.72
N ALA A 574 -3.23 -27.15 -12.63
CA ALA A 574 -2.46 -28.00 -11.74
C ALA A 574 -3.30 -28.71 -10.65
N GLY A 575 -4.57 -28.30 -10.46
CA GLY A 575 -5.40 -28.82 -9.39
C GLY A 575 -4.91 -28.43 -8.00
N ARG A 576 -4.32 -27.23 -7.86
CA ARG A 576 -3.79 -26.73 -6.57
C ARG A 576 -4.87 -26.78 -5.47
N PRO A 577 -4.53 -27.17 -4.24
CA PRO A 577 -5.43 -26.99 -3.10
C PRO A 577 -5.86 -25.53 -2.95
N THR A 578 -7.11 -25.30 -2.53
CA THR A 578 -7.59 -23.95 -2.24
C THR A 578 -7.06 -23.49 -0.89
N LEU A 579 -6.73 -22.20 -0.78
CA LEU A 579 -6.44 -21.53 0.47
C LEU A 579 -7.41 -20.36 0.59
N SER A 580 -8.31 -20.40 1.57
CA SER A 580 -9.22 -19.29 1.81
C SER A 580 -8.58 -18.18 2.64
N GLN A 581 -9.06 -16.97 2.41
CA GLN A 581 -8.69 -15.77 3.12
C GLN A 581 -9.88 -15.31 3.97
N VAL A 582 -9.60 -14.89 5.20
CA VAL A 582 -10.59 -14.32 6.11
C VAL A 582 -10.17 -12.88 6.40
N PRO A 583 -10.99 -11.87 6.07
CA PRO A 583 -10.64 -10.49 6.40
C PRO A 583 -10.68 -10.33 7.92
N VAL A 584 -9.53 -10.01 8.54
CA VAL A 584 -9.44 -9.77 9.98
C VAL A 584 -9.55 -8.27 10.24
N PHE A 585 -8.80 -7.47 9.49
CA PHE A 585 -8.85 -6.01 9.55
C PHE A 585 -8.94 -5.45 8.13
N ASP A 586 -10.16 -5.22 7.67
CA ASP A 586 -10.46 -4.61 6.35
C ASP A 586 -10.60 -3.07 6.52
N ALA A 587 -10.42 -2.31 5.45
CA ALA A 587 -10.64 -0.87 5.42
C ALA A 587 -12.10 -0.48 5.68
N TYR A 588 -13.06 -1.28 5.20
CA TYR A 588 -14.49 -1.05 5.47
C TYR A 588 -14.90 -1.52 6.88
N PRO A 589 -15.87 -0.87 7.56
CA PRO A 589 -16.59 0.36 7.18
C PRO A 589 -15.88 1.65 7.58
N THR A 590 -14.70 1.55 8.20
CA THR A 590 -14.07 2.68 8.90
C THR A 590 -13.30 3.63 7.97
N GLY A 591 -12.88 3.16 6.80
CA GLY A 591 -11.92 3.86 5.94
C GLY A 591 -10.47 3.81 6.44
N ALA A 592 -10.21 3.26 7.64
CA ALA A 592 -8.88 3.21 8.23
C ALA A 592 -7.97 2.20 7.52
N PHE A 593 -6.67 2.52 7.45
CA PHE A 593 -5.67 1.62 6.91
C PHE A 593 -5.16 0.70 8.02
N HIS A 594 -5.29 -0.61 7.82
CA HIS A 594 -4.80 -1.59 8.77
C HIS A 594 -3.49 -2.21 8.28
N ARG A 595 -2.47 -2.15 9.14
CA ARG A 595 -1.12 -2.61 8.83
C ARG A 595 -0.47 -3.29 10.04
N ILE A 596 0.75 -3.79 9.85
CA ILE A 596 1.65 -4.38 10.83
C ILE A 596 0.99 -5.53 11.61
N PRO A 597 0.75 -6.67 10.94
CA PRO A 597 0.13 -7.83 11.56
C PRO A 597 1.03 -8.42 12.64
N ALA A 598 0.45 -8.68 13.80
CA ALA A 598 1.05 -9.47 14.87
C ALA A 598 0.08 -10.57 15.29
N LEU A 599 0.61 -11.78 15.54
CA LEU A 599 -0.21 -12.95 15.82
C LEU A 599 0.39 -13.76 16.96
N THR A 600 -0.42 -14.10 17.95
CA THR A 600 -0.02 -14.95 19.07
C THR A 600 -1.11 -15.96 19.38
N ARG A 601 -0.74 -17.23 19.53
CA ARG A 601 -1.63 -18.28 20.03
C ARG A 601 -1.34 -18.49 21.50
N THR A 602 -2.35 -18.32 22.34
CA THR A 602 -2.20 -18.48 23.79
C THR A 602 -2.25 -19.95 24.19
N SER A 603 -1.78 -20.25 25.40
CA SER A 603 -1.85 -21.57 26.02
C SER A 603 -3.29 -22.08 26.17
N ARG A 604 -4.29 -21.19 26.11
CA ARG A 604 -5.72 -21.52 26.11
C ARG A 604 -6.28 -21.86 24.72
N GLY A 605 -5.46 -21.75 23.67
CA GLY A 605 -5.84 -22.02 22.28
C GLY A 605 -6.46 -20.81 21.56
N THR A 606 -6.48 -19.63 22.18
CA THR A 606 -7.01 -18.41 21.56
C THR A 606 -5.96 -17.82 20.61
N LEU A 607 -6.38 -17.47 19.40
CA LEU A 607 -5.57 -16.64 18.49
C LEU A 607 -5.86 -15.16 18.76
N LEU A 608 -4.81 -14.40 19.03
CA LEU A 608 -4.82 -12.95 19.19
C LEU A 608 -4.16 -12.32 17.97
N ALA A 609 -4.94 -11.68 17.11
CA ALA A 609 -4.45 -10.94 15.95
C ALA A 609 -4.46 -9.45 16.26
N PHE A 610 -3.30 -8.81 16.20
CA PHE A 610 -3.13 -7.37 16.36
C PHE A 610 -2.81 -6.72 15.01
N ALA A 611 -3.15 -5.45 14.91
CA ALA A 611 -2.77 -4.60 13.79
C ALA A 611 -2.69 -3.14 14.26
N ASP A 612 -1.90 -2.36 13.53
CA ASP A 612 -2.02 -0.91 13.48
C ASP A 612 -3.33 -0.55 12.80
N ARG A 613 -4.16 0.25 13.46
CA ARG A 613 -5.25 0.99 12.80
C ARG A 613 -4.79 2.43 12.59
N ARG A 614 -4.30 2.72 11.38
CA ARG A 614 -3.88 4.06 10.97
C ARG A 614 -5.12 4.82 10.51
N ARG A 615 -5.54 5.82 11.29
CA ARG A 615 -6.86 6.45 11.16
C ARG A 615 -7.02 7.24 9.87
N ASP A 616 -6.03 8.06 9.56
CA ASP A 616 -6.16 9.11 8.53
C ASP A 616 -5.22 8.89 7.34
N LEU A 617 -4.00 8.42 7.60
CA LEU A 617 -2.97 8.24 6.59
C LEU A 617 -2.42 6.81 6.60
N PRO A 618 -1.95 6.26 5.47
CA PRO A 618 -1.41 4.90 5.42
C PRO A 618 0.07 4.80 5.85
N ASN A 619 0.79 5.92 6.02
CA ASN A 619 2.23 5.93 6.33
C ASN A 619 2.55 5.54 7.78
N ASP A 620 3.82 5.21 8.02
CA ASP A 620 4.35 4.99 9.38
C ASP A 620 4.36 6.31 10.18
N ALA A 621 4.63 6.25 11.48
CA ALA A 621 4.73 7.44 12.32
C ALA A 621 5.76 8.45 11.74
N PRO A 622 5.50 9.78 11.76
CA PRO A 622 4.41 10.47 12.46
C PRO A 622 3.03 10.28 11.81
N ASN A 623 2.09 9.73 12.59
CA ASN A 623 0.74 9.42 12.15
C ASN A 623 -0.14 9.03 13.34
N ALA A 624 -1.44 9.28 13.25
CA ALA A 624 -2.44 8.87 14.22
C ALA A 624 -2.72 7.36 14.07
N THR A 625 -2.16 6.56 14.97
CA THR A 625 -2.25 5.08 14.91
C THR A 625 -2.72 4.51 16.24
N ASP A 626 -3.73 3.64 16.17
CA ASP A 626 -4.19 2.84 17.30
C ASP A 626 -3.68 1.41 17.22
N LEU A 627 -3.50 0.79 18.37
CA LEU A 627 -3.31 -0.66 18.46
C LEU A 627 -4.68 -1.33 18.60
N VAL A 628 -5.02 -2.20 17.65
CA VAL A 628 -6.29 -2.95 17.66
C VAL A 628 -6.05 -4.46 17.72
N LEU A 629 -7.06 -5.18 18.21
CA LEU A 629 -7.06 -6.63 18.40
C LEU A 629 -8.34 -7.25 17.85
N ARG A 630 -8.23 -8.45 17.28
CA ARG A 630 -9.34 -9.41 17.18
C ARG A 630 -8.91 -10.74 17.75
N ARG A 631 -9.89 -11.48 18.26
CA ARG A 631 -9.68 -12.79 18.90
C ARG A 631 -10.44 -13.87 18.15
N SER A 632 -9.83 -15.04 18.01
CA SER A 632 -10.47 -16.24 17.50
C SER A 632 -10.34 -17.38 18.50
N PHE A 633 -11.44 -18.10 18.70
CA PHE A 633 -11.54 -19.25 19.62
C PHE A 633 -11.66 -20.59 18.87
N ASP A 634 -11.50 -20.57 17.55
CA ASP A 634 -11.72 -21.69 16.64
C ASP A 634 -10.66 -21.76 15.53
N ASP A 635 -9.40 -21.49 15.91
CA ASP A 635 -8.21 -21.51 15.05
C ASP A 635 -8.37 -20.66 13.77
N GLY A 636 -9.00 -19.50 13.91
CA GLY A 636 -9.12 -18.46 12.88
C GLY A 636 -10.29 -18.62 11.93
N ALA A 637 -11.18 -19.60 12.17
CA ALA A 637 -12.38 -19.78 11.37
C ALA A 637 -13.38 -18.62 11.55
N THR A 638 -13.52 -18.11 12.77
CA THR A 638 -14.30 -16.92 13.08
C THR A 638 -13.53 -15.96 14.01
N TRP A 639 -13.83 -14.67 13.89
CA TRP A 639 -13.18 -13.62 14.65
C TRP A 639 -14.20 -12.76 15.40
N GLN A 640 -13.88 -12.43 16.65
CA GLN A 640 -14.64 -11.47 17.44
C GLN A 640 -14.54 -10.05 16.84
N PRO A 641 -15.47 -9.14 17.17
CA PRO A 641 -15.38 -7.74 16.76
C PRO A 641 -14.04 -7.08 17.14
N VAL A 642 -13.65 -6.05 16.38
CA VAL A 642 -12.44 -5.26 16.67
C VAL A 642 -12.52 -4.67 18.08
N GLN A 643 -11.44 -4.88 18.83
CA GLN A 643 -11.20 -4.27 20.13
C GLN A 643 -10.04 -3.27 20.01
N VAL A 644 -10.19 -2.08 20.60
CA VAL A 644 -9.08 -1.13 20.73
C VAL A 644 -8.29 -1.48 21.98
N VAL A 645 -6.99 -1.75 21.81
CA VAL A 645 -6.05 -2.02 22.92
C VAL A 645 -5.49 -0.71 23.44
N ALA A 646 -5.05 0.16 22.54
CA ALA A 646 -4.52 1.47 22.86
C ALA A 646 -4.93 2.50 21.80
N SER A 647 -5.38 3.66 22.27
CA SER A 647 -5.73 4.79 21.43
C SER A 647 -5.45 6.09 22.16
N PHE A 648 -4.93 7.06 21.44
CA PHE A 648 -4.53 8.37 21.95
C PHE A 648 -5.03 9.49 21.03
N PRO A 649 -5.15 10.72 21.56
CA PRO A 649 -5.76 11.84 20.83
C PRO A 649 -4.94 12.31 19.61
N GLY A 650 -5.59 13.18 18.82
CA GLY A 650 -5.05 13.80 17.61
C GLY A 650 -5.35 13.02 16.33
N GLU A 651 -5.01 13.60 15.18
CA GLU A 651 -5.32 13.09 13.84
C GLU A 651 -4.14 13.36 12.90
N GLY A 652 -3.97 12.52 11.89
CA GLY A 652 -2.87 12.60 10.93
C GLY A 652 -1.51 12.73 11.62
N THR A 653 -0.69 13.67 11.17
CA THR A 653 0.65 13.93 11.77
C THR A 653 0.60 14.62 13.14
N ASP A 654 -0.53 15.24 13.50
CA ASP A 654 -0.78 15.84 14.81
C ASP A 654 -1.27 14.80 15.84
N GLY A 655 -1.42 13.54 15.40
CA GLY A 655 -1.81 12.42 16.22
C GLY A 655 -0.67 11.72 16.94
N VAL A 656 -1.00 11.13 18.07
CA VAL A 656 -0.14 10.18 18.80
C VAL A 656 -0.21 8.82 18.12
N ALA A 657 0.94 8.15 18.01
CA ALA A 657 1.05 6.85 17.37
C ALA A 657 1.33 5.76 18.40
N VAL A 658 0.56 4.67 18.34
CA VAL A 658 0.93 3.35 18.87
C VAL A 658 1.04 2.41 17.67
N THR A 659 2.22 1.84 17.42
CA THR A 659 2.53 1.10 16.19
C THR A 659 3.51 -0.03 16.47
N ASP A 660 3.63 -0.98 15.55
CA ASP A 660 4.61 -2.08 15.60
C ASP A 660 4.48 -2.97 16.85
N ALA A 661 3.39 -3.75 16.91
CA ALA A 661 3.14 -4.64 18.03
C ALA A 661 3.88 -5.99 17.95
N ALA A 662 4.29 -6.49 19.12
CA ALA A 662 4.62 -7.89 19.34
C ALA A 662 4.06 -8.35 20.69
N ALA A 663 3.41 -9.50 20.72
CA ALA A 663 2.81 -10.07 21.92
C ALA A 663 3.51 -11.35 22.39
N VAL A 664 3.58 -11.57 23.70
CA VAL A 664 4.15 -12.76 24.33
C VAL A 664 3.35 -13.14 25.57
N GLU A 665 3.14 -14.44 25.79
CA GLU A 665 2.50 -14.98 26.99
C GLU A 665 3.56 -15.41 28.01
N ASP A 666 3.36 -15.03 29.27
CA ASP A 666 4.27 -15.33 30.38
C ASP A 666 4.04 -16.72 31.01
N SER A 667 4.67 -17.01 32.16
CA SER A 667 4.47 -18.28 32.87
C SER A 667 3.12 -18.46 33.53
N THR A 668 2.38 -17.37 33.75
CA THR A 668 1.11 -17.33 34.47
C THR A 668 -0.10 -17.32 33.54
N GLY A 669 0.13 -17.13 32.23
CA GLY A 669 -0.90 -16.99 31.21
C GLY A 669 -1.29 -15.53 30.95
N THR A 670 -0.54 -14.57 31.50
CA THR A 670 -0.68 -13.14 31.21
C THR A 670 -0.02 -12.85 29.87
N ILE A 671 -0.74 -12.13 29.01
CA ILE A 671 -0.23 -11.67 27.72
C ILE A 671 0.33 -10.27 27.90
N HIS A 672 1.56 -10.05 27.46
CA HIS A 672 2.16 -8.73 27.32
C HIS A 672 2.24 -8.37 25.84
N VAL A 673 1.66 -7.22 25.44
CA VAL A 673 1.89 -6.63 24.12
C VAL A 673 2.78 -5.41 24.27
N LEU A 674 3.88 -5.43 23.53
CA LEU A 674 4.84 -4.32 23.43
C LEU A 674 4.63 -3.64 22.09
N ALA A 675 4.66 -2.32 22.07
CA ALA A 675 4.55 -1.52 20.85
C ALA A 675 5.33 -0.22 20.98
N ASP A 676 5.70 0.35 19.84
CA ASP A 676 6.27 1.68 19.76
C ASP A 676 5.22 2.73 20.10
N PHE A 677 5.65 3.78 20.81
CA PHE A 677 4.81 4.90 21.23
C PHE A 677 5.48 6.23 20.86
N TYR A 678 4.77 7.05 20.10
CA TYR A 678 5.24 8.34 19.62
C TYR A 678 4.28 9.47 19.97
N ALA A 679 4.80 10.53 20.57
CA ALA A 679 4.11 11.82 20.64
C ALA A 679 3.92 12.41 19.23
N ALA A 680 2.98 13.34 19.08
CA ALA A 680 2.66 13.98 17.81
C ALA A 680 3.90 14.56 17.10
N HIS A 681 3.89 14.46 15.77
CA HIS A 681 5.01 14.80 14.89
C HIS A 681 6.30 14.01 15.13
N THR A 682 6.25 12.88 15.84
CA THR A 682 7.42 12.04 16.10
C THR A 682 7.27 10.68 15.41
N GLY A 683 8.36 10.16 14.87
CA GLY A 683 8.47 8.84 14.26
C GLY A 683 9.94 8.46 14.12
N LEU A 684 10.22 7.32 13.46
CA LEU A 684 11.58 6.77 13.35
C LEU A 684 12.59 7.80 12.84
N LEU A 685 12.27 8.53 11.78
CA LEU A 685 13.19 9.42 11.08
C LEU A 685 13.54 10.71 11.83
N ASN A 686 12.73 11.11 12.84
CA ASN A 686 12.90 12.39 13.53
C ASN A 686 12.84 12.30 15.06
N ALA A 687 12.87 11.08 15.61
CA ALA A 687 12.99 10.85 17.04
C ALA A 687 14.32 11.39 17.59
N ARG A 688 14.28 12.04 18.76
CA ARG A 688 15.47 12.61 19.40
C ARG A 688 16.25 11.55 20.21
N PRO A 689 17.57 11.70 20.36
CA PRO A 689 18.40 10.79 21.15
C PRO A 689 17.92 10.64 22.61
N GLY A 690 17.96 9.40 23.10
CA GLY A 690 17.79 9.07 24.51
C GLY A 690 16.40 8.59 24.91
N PRO A 691 16.24 8.15 26.17
CA PRO A 691 15.06 7.40 26.61
C PRO A 691 13.82 8.25 26.90
N GLY A 692 13.98 9.57 27.07
CA GLY A 692 12.87 10.48 27.41
C GLY A 692 12.28 10.25 28.82
N MET A 693 12.93 9.44 29.65
CA MET A 693 12.53 9.13 31.02
C MET A 693 13.73 8.56 31.81
N ASP A 694 13.69 8.67 33.14
CA ASP A 694 14.65 8.07 34.07
C ASP A 694 13.97 7.67 35.41
N GLU A 695 14.77 7.41 36.45
CA GLU A 695 14.26 7.05 37.80
C GLU A 695 13.35 8.10 38.43
N ARG A 696 13.43 9.38 38.02
CA ARG A 696 12.55 10.47 38.47
C ARG A 696 11.23 10.48 37.73
N GLY A 697 11.17 9.90 36.53
CA GLY A 697 9.96 9.72 35.75
C GLY A 697 10.08 10.18 34.30
N VAL A 698 8.94 10.47 33.66
CA VAL A 698 8.88 10.89 32.25
C VAL A 698 9.31 12.35 32.13
N TRP A 699 10.19 12.66 31.18
CA TRP A 699 10.71 14.00 30.97
C TRP A 699 9.67 14.87 30.26
N LEU A 700 9.35 16.00 30.88
CA LEU A 700 8.55 17.07 30.30
C LEU A 700 9.39 18.34 30.18
N HIS A 701 9.06 19.22 29.24
CA HIS A 701 9.72 20.51 29.13
C HIS A 701 8.75 21.63 28.74
N ASP A 702 8.98 22.82 29.26
CA ASP A 702 8.26 24.01 28.80
C ASP A 702 8.88 24.60 27.52
N SER A 703 8.29 25.69 27.02
CA SER A 703 8.77 26.41 25.83
C SER A 703 10.11 27.11 26.03
N ALA A 704 10.55 27.33 27.27
CA ALA A 704 11.87 27.86 27.60
C ALA A 704 12.95 26.75 27.71
N GLY A 705 12.54 25.48 27.63
CA GLY A 705 13.41 24.32 27.80
C GLY A 705 13.67 23.95 29.26
N THR A 706 12.91 24.50 30.21
CA THR A 706 12.98 24.09 31.62
C THR A 706 12.45 22.67 31.73
N GLN A 707 13.20 21.79 32.39
CA GLN A 707 12.84 20.39 32.55
C GLN A 707 11.96 20.17 33.78
N TYR A 708 10.93 19.34 33.60
CA TYR A 708 10.02 18.85 34.63
C TYR A 708 9.90 17.33 34.51
N PHE A 709 9.31 16.71 35.53
CA PHE A 709 9.15 15.26 35.58
C PHE A 709 7.71 14.90 35.92
N LEU A 710 7.16 13.95 35.19
CA LEU A 710 5.96 13.23 35.59
C LEU A 710 6.40 11.99 36.39
N PRO A 711 6.22 11.97 37.72
CA PRO A 711 6.82 10.95 38.57
C PRO A 711 6.37 9.53 38.24
N GLY A 712 7.32 8.59 38.25
CA GLY A 712 7.06 7.17 38.01
C GLY A 712 7.07 6.79 36.52
N ARG A 713 6.22 5.83 36.14
CA ARG A 713 5.99 5.46 34.73
C ARG A 713 4.85 6.32 34.15
N TRP A 714 4.45 6.05 32.91
CA TRP A 714 3.29 6.71 32.31
C TRP A 714 2.04 6.56 33.22
N PRO A 715 1.27 7.64 33.43
CA PRO A 715 0.20 7.65 34.42
C PRO A 715 -0.95 6.72 34.07
N ALA A 716 -1.40 5.94 35.06
CA ALA A 716 -2.65 5.17 35.00
C ALA A 716 -3.87 5.97 35.51
N ALA A 717 -3.62 7.10 36.19
CA ALA A 717 -4.60 8.06 36.67
C ALA A 717 -3.95 9.45 36.67
N PRO A 718 -4.73 10.54 36.77
CA PRO A 718 -4.17 11.89 36.82
C PRO A 718 -3.07 12.01 37.88
N THR A 719 -1.90 12.53 37.47
CA THR A 719 -0.68 12.55 38.27
C THR A 719 -0.01 13.92 38.20
N GLY A 720 0.34 14.48 39.37
CA GLY A 720 0.99 15.78 39.49
C GLY A 720 2.42 15.80 38.96
N VAL A 721 2.80 16.88 38.28
CA VAL A 721 4.15 17.11 37.76
C VAL A 721 5.04 17.73 38.85
N VAL A 722 6.33 17.38 38.86
CA VAL A 722 7.35 17.97 39.73
C VAL A 722 8.40 18.74 38.93
N ASP A 723 9.01 19.74 39.56
CA ASP A 723 10.17 20.43 38.99
C ASP A 723 11.45 19.59 39.06
N ALA A 724 12.56 20.14 38.57
CA ALA A 724 13.85 19.44 38.55
C ALA A 724 14.42 19.11 39.95
N ASP A 725 13.99 19.83 40.99
CA ASP A 725 14.37 19.60 42.38
C ASP A 725 13.40 18.64 43.09
N GLY A 726 12.35 18.18 42.41
CA GLY A 726 11.33 17.28 42.93
C GLY A 726 10.22 17.98 43.71
N ASN A 727 10.11 19.31 43.64
CA ASN A 727 9.00 20.03 44.28
C ASN A 727 7.72 19.89 43.44
N PRO A 728 6.55 19.70 44.06
CA PRO A 728 5.27 19.68 43.36
C PRO A 728 5.01 20.99 42.62
N THR A 729 4.38 20.88 41.46
CA THR A 729 3.87 22.00 40.66
C THR A 729 2.34 22.04 40.66
N ASP A 730 1.75 23.03 39.98
CA ASP A 730 0.30 23.14 39.80
C ASP A 730 -0.23 22.33 38.61
N TRP A 731 0.64 21.58 37.92
CA TRP A 731 0.29 20.80 36.74
C TRP A 731 -0.04 19.35 37.06
N GLU A 732 -1.01 18.79 36.35
CA GLU A 732 -1.41 17.39 36.44
C GLU A 732 -1.64 16.80 35.03
N VAL A 733 -1.13 15.58 34.79
CA VAL A 733 -1.23 14.87 33.51
C VAL A 733 -2.12 13.63 33.63
N SER A 734 -3.07 13.50 32.72
CA SER A 734 -3.99 12.34 32.62
C SER A 734 -3.40 11.20 31.77
N PRO A 735 -3.94 9.97 31.84
CA PRO A 735 -3.42 8.82 31.07
C PRO A 735 -3.38 8.98 29.55
N ASP A 736 -4.27 9.81 28.99
CA ASP A 736 -4.32 10.17 27.57
C ASP A 736 -3.37 11.33 27.20
N GLY A 737 -2.61 11.83 28.16
CA GLY A 737 -1.70 12.97 28.03
C GLY A 737 -2.33 14.33 28.29
N ALA A 738 -3.63 14.43 28.61
CA ALA A 738 -4.25 15.73 28.85
C ALA A 738 -3.61 16.43 30.06
N LEU A 739 -3.21 17.69 29.88
CA LEU A 739 -2.57 18.53 30.88
C LEU A 739 -3.61 19.47 31.49
N THR A 740 -3.62 19.56 32.81
CA THR A 740 -4.30 20.63 33.54
C THR A 740 -3.32 21.44 34.37
N LYS A 741 -3.64 22.72 34.62
CA LYS A 741 -2.91 23.61 35.52
C LYS A 741 -3.91 24.29 36.43
N ASN A 742 -3.79 24.09 37.75
CA ASN A 742 -4.78 24.57 38.71
C ASN A 742 -6.22 24.14 38.31
N GLU A 743 -6.40 22.86 37.94
CA GLU A 743 -7.65 22.25 37.46
C GLU A 743 -8.21 22.81 36.13
N ALA A 744 -7.55 23.77 35.50
CA ALA A 744 -7.94 24.29 34.18
C ALA A 744 -7.23 23.53 33.05
N PRO A 745 -7.89 23.22 31.91
CA PRO A 745 -7.23 22.61 30.76
C PRO A 745 -6.06 23.45 30.25
N ALA A 746 -4.92 22.80 30.00
CA ALA A 746 -3.66 23.42 29.59
C ALA A 746 -3.03 22.75 28.35
N GLY A 747 -3.81 21.96 27.60
CA GLY A 747 -3.39 21.26 26.38
C GLY A 747 -3.20 19.75 26.60
N ASN A 748 -2.40 19.11 25.74
CA ASN A 748 -1.99 17.71 25.90
C ASN A 748 -0.46 17.59 25.75
N VAL A 749 0.22 16.94 26.71
CA VAL A 749 1.68 16.85 26.75
C VAL A 749 2.28 16.07 25.58
N LEU A 750 1.48 15.25 24.91
CA LEU A 750 1.89 14.46 23.74
C LEU A 750 1.63 15.17 22.40
N ILE A 751 0.89 16.29 22.40
CA ILE A 751 0.47 16.99 21.17
C ILE A 751 0.97 18.43 21.20
N ASP A 752 0.29 19.28 21.95
CA ASP A 752 0.56 20.70 22.11
C ASP A 752 0.04 21.18 23.47
N SER A 753 0.93 21.72 24.31
CA SER A 753 0.60 22.22 25.65
C SER A 753 1.73 23.05 26.26
N GLU A 754 1.49 23.63 27.45
CA GLU A 754 2.53 24.32 28.23
C GLU A 754 3.74 23.42 28.60
N LEU A 755 3.54 22.10 28.72
CA LEU A 755 4.57 21.12 29.03
C LEU A 755 4.56 19.98 28.01
N LEU A 756 5.62 19.80 27.24
CA LEU A 756 5.69 18.76 26.22
C LEU A 756 6.53 17.58 26.69
N ALA A 757 6.07 16.37 26.39
CA ALA A 757 6.85 15.15 26.53
C ALA A 757 8.05 15.17 25.57
N TYR A 758 9.17 14.60 26.01
CA TYR A 758 10.37 14.51 25.19
C TYR A 758 10.10 13.72 23.90
N LYS A 759 10.32 14.35 22.73
CA LYS A 759 10.01 13.77 21.42
C LYS A 759 11.00 12.68 21.00
N THR A 760 10.79 11.46 21.48
CA THR A 760 11.60 10.29 21.16
C THR A 760 10.73 9.05 20.89
N ALA A 761 11.36 7.97 20.40
CA ALA A 761 10.74 6.65 20.30
C ALA A 761 10.67 6.00 21.69
N HIS A 762 9.46 5.75 22.19
CA HIS A 762 9.21 5.05 23.45
C HIS A 762 8.69 3.64 23.22
N ILE A 763 8.90 2.75 24.19
CA ILE A 763 8.29 1.41 24.20
C ILE A 763 7.21 1.35 25.29
N GLY A 764 5.97 1.14 24.86
CA GLY A 764 4.82 0.90 25.72
C GLY A 764 4.53 -0.58 25.90
N VAL A 765 4.06 -0.96 27.09
CA VAL A 765 3.62 -2.33 27.42
C VAL A 765 2.21 -2.28 27.97
N TRP A 766 1.32 -3.10 27.41
CA TRP A 766 -0.02 -3.40 27.92
C TRP A 766 -0.10 -4.88 28.28
N SER A 767 -0.81 -5.21 29.35
CA SER A 767 -0.92 -6.60 29.83
C SER A 767 -2.37 -7.05 29.99
N SER A 768 -2.64 -8.33 29.76
CA SER A 768 -3.96 -8.95 29.88
C SER A 768 -3.88 -10.28 30.63
N ASP A 769 -4.61 -10.38 31.74
CA ASP A 769 -4.70 -11.60 32.58
C ASP A 769 -5.92 -12.47 32.22
N ASP A 770 -6.70 -12.04 31.22
CA ASP A 770 -7.99 -12.61 30.84
C ASP A 770 -8.05 -13.00 29.35
N ASP A 771 -6.91 -13.43 28.81
CA ASP A 771 -6.80 -13.97 27.45
C ASP A 771 -7.18 -12.93 26.37
N GLY A 772 -6.65 -11.72 26.55
CA GLY A 772 -6.81 -10.58 25.65
C GLY A 772 -8.18 -9.89 25.72
N ALA A 773 -9.01 -10.16 26.74
CA ALA A 773 -10.35 -9.56 26.84
C ALA A 773 -10.29 -8.12 27.34
N THR A 774 -9.44 -7.85 28.32
CA THR A 774 -9.17 -6.50 28.84
C THR A 774 -7.67 -6.26 28.96
N TRP A 775 -7.28 -4.99 28.96
CA TRP A 775 -5.89 -4.57 28.95
C TRP A 775 -5.61 -3.57 30.07
N SER A 776 -4.44 -3.69 30.68
CA SER A 776 -3.92 -2.73 31.65
C SER A 776 -3.71 -1.35 31.02
N PRO A 777 -3.61 -0.27 31.81
CA PRO A 777 -3.00 0.97 31.35
C PRO A 777 -1.58 0.75 30.81
N MET A 778 -1.12 1.67 29.96
CA MET A 778 0.23 1.62 29.38
C MET A 778 1.29 1.77 30.47
N ARG A 779 2.32 0.94 30.39
CA ARG A 779 3.57 1.09 31.14
C ARG A 779 4.72 1.33 30.18
N LEU A 780 5.42 2.46 30.34
CA LEU A 780 6.65 2.72 29.59
C LEU A 780 7.84 1.96 30.18
N ILE A 781 8.68 1.41 29.30
CA ILE A 781 9.92 0.70 29.67
C ILE A 781 11.17 1.28 28.99
N THR A 782 11.04 2.42 28.32
CA THR A 782 12.08 3.00 27.46
C THR A 782 13.43 3.20 28.17
N ASP A 783 13.41 3.61 29.45
CA ASP A 783 14.61 3.75 30.30
C ASP A 783 15.39 2.46 30.50
N GLN A 784 14.74 1.30 30.36
CA GLN A 784 15.34 -0.01 30.60
C GLN A 784 15.97 -0.61 29.34
N VAL A 785 15.57 -0.13 28.17
CA VAL A 785 15.92 -0.77 26.88
C VAL A 785 16.67 0.14 25.92
N LYS A 786 16.49 1.46 26.04
CA LYS A 786 17.04 2.46 25.10
C LYS A 786 18.18 3.26 25.72
N GLU A 787 19.30 3.30 25.02
CA GLU A 787 20.49 4.03 25.45
C GLU A 787 20.41 5.54 25.13
N PRO A 788 21.14 6.42 25.85
CA PRO A 788 21.12 7.87 25.64
C PRO A 788 21.47 8.35 24.23
N TRP A 789 22.28 7.59 23.49
CA TRP A 789 22.76 7.95 22.16
C TRP A 789 21.83 7.51 21.03
N MET A 790 20.89 6.60 21.29
CA MET A 790 19.98 6.06 20.28
C MET A 790 18.91 7.08 19.92
N THR A 791 18.80 7.45 18.64
CA THR A 791 17.66 8.23 18.13
C THR A 791 16.40 7.37 18.11
N PHE A 792 16.53 6.10 17.72
CA PHE A 792 15.45 5.14 17.60
C PHE A 792 15.81 3.80 18.26
N LEU A 793 14.83 3.24 18.95
CA LEU A 793 14.73 1.81 19.28
C LEU A 793 13.25 1.47 19.19
N GLY A 794 12.92 0.47 18.39
CA GLY A 794 11.54 0.04 18.17
C GLY A 794 11.40 -1.48 18.15
N ILE A 795 10.16 -1.94 18.27
CA ILE A 795 9.79 -3.35 18.22
C ILE A 795 9.98 -3.90 16.80
N GLY A 796 10.51 -5.12 16.70
CA GLY A 796 10.37 -5.93 15.49
C GLY A 796 8.99 -6.60 15.52
N PRO A 797 8.02 -6.17 14.71
CA PRO A 797 6.64 -6.59 14.87
C PRO A 797 6.44 -8.06 14.54
N GLY A 798 5.38 -8.66 15.10
CA GLY A 798 5.04 -10.07 14.93
C GLY A 798 4.72 -10.74 16.26
N ASN A 799 5.53 -11.71 16.66
CA ASN A 799 5.34 -12.44 17.91
C ASN A 799 6.59 -12.38 18.79
N GLY A 800 6.39 -12.24 20.09
CA GLY A 800 7.38 -12.64 21.08
C GLY A 800 7.24 -14.13 21.40
N ILE A 801 8.25 -14.68 22.07
CA ILE A 801 8.27 -16.08 22.49
C ILE A 801 8.72 -16.19 23.94
N ARG A 802 8.18 -17.19 24.64
CA ARG A 802 8.71 -17.65 25.92
C ARG A 802 9.59 -18.87 25.66
N LEU A 803 10.88 -18.74 25.96
CA LEU A 803 11.85 -19.81 25.78
C LEU A 803 11.62 -20.94 26.79
N ALA A 804 12.16 -22.13 26.51
CA ALA A 804 12.19 -23.25 27.42
C ALA A 804 12.90 -22.93 28.77
N SER A 805 13.81 -21.95 28.77
CA SER A 805 14.44 -21.42 30.00
C SER A 805 13.49 -20.63 30.89
N GLY A 806 12.31 -20.25 30.38
CA GLY A 806 11.31 -19.41 31.04
C GLY A 806 11.38 -17.94 30.65
N ARG A 807 12.49 -17.50 30.06
CA ARG A 807 12.72 -16.12 29.61
C ARG A 807 11.75 -15.71 28.50
N LEU A 808 11.19 -14.51 28.59
CA LEU A 808 10.43 -13.88 27.51
C LEU A 808 11.38 -13.12 26.58
N VAL A 809 11.15 -13.24 25.28
CA VAL A 809 11.99 -12.62 24.24
C VAL A 809 11.10 -11.99 23.17
N VAL A 810 11.38 -10.72 22.86
CA VAL A 810 10.73 -9.96 21.78
C VAL A 810 11.81 -9.36 20.89
N ALA A 811 11.62 -9.37 19.57
CA ALA A 811 12.58 -8.76 18.65
C ALA A 811 12.53 -7.23 18.76
N CYS A 812 13.67 -6.57 18.63
CA CYS A 812 13.75 -5.12 18.49
C CYS A 812 14.91 -4.76 17.55
N TYR A 813 14.97 -3.49 17.16
CA TYR A 813 16.12 -2.94 16.45
C TYR A 813 16.33 -1.49 16.86
N PHE A 814 17.56 -1.02 16.73
CA PHE A 814 17.94 0.33 17.12
C PHE A 814 18.84 0.97 16.06
N SER A 815 18.80 2.30 16.00
CA SER A 815 19.61 3.07 15.07
C SER A 815 21.05 3.25 15.55
N THR A 816 21.97 3.51 14.62
CA THR A 816 23.27 4.13 14.90
C THR A 816 23.10 5.52 15.49
N GLU A 817 24.16 6.08 16.08
CA GLU A 817 24.11 7.41 16.71
C GLU A 817 23.75 8.54 15.72
N ASP A 818 24.11 8.38 14.44
CA ASP A 818 23.73 9.32 13.38
C ASP A 818 22.34 9.06 12.79
N GLY A 819 21.66 7.98 13.21
CA GLY A 819 20.33 7.60 12.76
C GLY A 819 20.26 6.95 11.38
N THR A 820 21.40 6.65 10.73
CA THR A 820 21.41 6.25 9.30
C THR A 820 21.34 4.74 9.08
N GLN A 821 21.88 3.93 9.99
CA GLN A 821 21.89 2.47 9.91
C GLN A 821 21.24 1.85 11.15
N HIS A 822 20.94 0.56 11.08
CA HIS A 822 20.21 -0.13 12.15
C HIS A 822 20.77 -1.51 12.46
N SER A 823 20.70 -1.89 13.73
CA SER A 823 21.09 -3.21 14.20
C SER A 823 19.93 -3.90 14.93
N ALA A 824 19.73 -5.18 14.63
CA ALA A 824 18.77 -6.02 15.32
C ALA A 824 19.25 -6.34 16.74
N ALA A 825 18.31 -6.57 17.64
CA ALA A 825 18.54 -7.03 19.01
C ALA A 825 17.27 -7.73 19.55
N THR A 826 17.25 -7.98 20.85
CA THR A 826 16.10 -8.55 21.55
C THR A 826 15.80 -7.77 22.81
N LEU A 827 14.53 -7.74 23.21
CA LEU A 827 14.10 -7.36 24.56
C LEU A 827 13.88 -8.65 25.35
N LEU A 828 14.49 -8.72 26.53
CA LEU A 828 14.54 -9.90 27.38
C LEU A 828 13.86 -9.60 28.72
N SER A 829 13.06 -10.54 29.21
CA SER A 829 12.52 -10.51 30.58
C SER A 829 12.68 -11.87 31.25
N ASP A 830 13.24 -11.86 32.46
CA ASP A 830 13.47 -13.04 33.31
C ASP A 830 12.51 -13.10 34.52
N ASP A 831 11.56 -12.16 34.60
CA ASP A 831 10.65 -11.98 35.73
C ASP A 831 9.18 -11.82 35.28
N ASP A 832 8.81 -12.60 34.25
CA ASP A 832 7.46 -12.64 33.67
C ASP A 832 6.95 -11.24 33.27
N GLY A 833 7.79 -10.49 32.56
CA GLY A 833 7.42 -9.20 31.95
C GLY A 833 7.43 -8.01 32.90
N ALA A 834 7.76 -8.19 34.18
CA ALA A 834 7.82 -7.11 35.16
C ALA A 834 8.92 -6.09 34.82
N THR A 835 10.12 -6.57 34.48
CA THR A 835 11.23 -5.76 33.96
C THR A 835 11.72 -6.28 32.62
N TRP A 836 12.30 -5.38 31.83
CA TRP A 836 12.84 -5.68 30.51
C TRP A 836 14.25 -5.14 30.39
N GLN A 837 15.07 -5.80 29.60
CA GLN A 837 16.39 -5.29 29.23
C GLN A 837 16.65 -5.59 27.76
N ARG A 838 17.44 -4.74 27.11
CA ARG A 838 17.88 -5.01 25.74
C ARG A 838 19.07 -5.99 25.77
N GLY A 839 18.96 -7.10 25.06
CA GLY A 839 20.06 -8.03 24.81
C GLY A 839 21.09 -7.45 23.82
N PRO A 840 22.26 -8.10 23.68
CA PRO A 840 23.25 -7.68 22.70
C PRO A 840 22.73 -7.85 21.27
N SER A 841 23.31 -7.07 20.36
CA SER A 841 23.06 -7.16 18.94
C SER A 841 23.93 -8.25 18.30
N PRO A 842 23.45 -8.96 17.26
CA PRO A 842 24.32 -9.78 16.42
C PRO A 842 25.50 -9.00 15.80
N ASN A 843 25.35 -7.68 15.62
CA ASN A 843 26.42 -6.84 15.08
C ASN A 843 27.53 -6.55 16.10
N ASP A 844 27.31 -6.71 17.42
CA ASP A 844 28.38 -6.49 18.43
C ASP A 844 29.56 -7.45 18.23
N ASP A 845 29.29 -8.71 17.86
CA ASP A 845 30.29 -9.75 17.64
C ASP A 845 30.60 -9.99 16.16
N ARG A 846 29.95 -9.26 15.24
CA ARG A 846 30.11 -9.47 13.81
C ARG A 846 31.49 -8.98 13.34
N LEU A 847 32.22 -9.88 12.68
CA LEU A 847 33.53 -9.59 12.09
C LEU A 847 33.41 -9.38 10.58
N VAL A 848 33.87 -8.23 10.08
CA VAL A 848 33.91 -7.90 8.65
C VAL A 848 35.32 -7.48 8.30
N ALA A 849 35.96 -8.19 7.35
CA ALA A 849 37.35 -7.97 6.97
C ALA A 849 38.37 -7.97 8.15
N GLY A 850 38.05 -8.66 9.23
CA GLY A 850 38.89 -8.76 10.44
C GLY A 850 38.67 -7.66 11.47
N GLU A 851 37.71 -6.75 11.26
CA GLU A 851 37.31 -5.71 12.22
C GLU A 851 35.91 -6.00 12.77
N HIS A 852 35.69 -5.69 14.05
CA HIS A 852 34.37 -5.77 14.66
C HIS A 852 33.49 -4.63 14.16
N VAL A 853 32.25 -4.95 13.83
CA VAL A 853 31.22 -3.94 13.58
C VAL A 853 30.90 -3.25 14.91
N ASP A 854 30.88 -1.92 14.92
CA ASP A 854 30.39 -1.13 16.05
C ASP A 854 28.95 -0.70 15.73
N PRO A 855 27.92 -1.29 16.39
CA PRO A 855 26.52 -0.97 16.14
C PRO A 855 26.14 0.50 16.36
N ARG A 856 27.00 1.29 17.02
CA ARG A 856 26.78 2.72 17.24
C ARG A 856 27.23 3.57 16.05
N THR A 857 28.23 3.13 15.27
CA THR A 857 28.95 4.00 14.34
C THR A 857 29.13 3.47 12.92
N PHE A 858 28.75 2.22 12.62
CA PHE A 858 28.90 1.68 11.27
C PHE A 858 28.03 2.43 10.25
N THR A 859 28.55 2.57 9.02
CA THR A 859 27.89 3.31 7.94
C THR A 859 27.61 2.46 6.71
N ASP A 860 28.12 1.22 6.67
CA ASP A 860 27.90 0.30 5.56
C ASP A 860 26.47 -0.29 5.63
N PRO A 861 25.60 0.03 4.67
CA PRO A 861 24.21 -0.43 4.68
C PRO A 861 24.07 -1.94 4.50
N SER A 862 25.09 -2.65 4.00
CA SER A 862 25.09 -4.11 3.92
C SER A 862 25.17 -4.78 5.30
N LEU A 863 25.51 -4.03 6.36
CA LEU A 863 25.56 -4.55 7.73
C LEU A 863 24.24 -4.36 8.49
N THR A 864 23.29 -3.65 7.88
CA THR A 864 22.00 -3.33 8.51
C THR A 864 21.14 -4.57 8.70
N MET A 865 20.63 -4.71 9.93
CA MET A 865 19.66 -5.71 10.35
C MET A 865 18.55 -4.98 11.11
N THR A 866 17.28 -5.22 10.75
CA THR A 866 16.13 -4.49 11.33
C THR A 866 15.11 -5.46 11.92
N GLU A 867 13.84 -5.36 11.51
CA GLU A 867 12.75 -6.23 11.93
C GLU A 867 13.15 -7.70 11.76
N SER A 868 12.92 -8.50 12.80
CA SER A 868 13.42 -9.86 12.86
C SER A 868 12.38 -10.81 13.44
N ALA A 869 12.32 -12.02 12.89
CA ALA A 869 11.53 -13.13 13.44
C ALA A 869 12.39 -13.97 14.38
N LEU A 870 11.81 -14.41 15.49
CA LEU A 870 12.46 -15.22 16.51
C LEU A 870 11.73 -16.54 16.70
N VAL A 871 12.49 -17.61 16.86
CA VAL A 871 11.93 -18.93 17.14
C VAL A 871 12.91 -19.79 17.92
N GLU A 872 12.42 -20.60 18.85
CA GLU A 872 13.24 -21.58 19.55
C GLU A 872 13.16 -22.93 18.86
N MET A 873 14.29 -23.46 18.41
CA MET A 873 14.37 -24.78 17.78
C MET A 873 15.65 -25.50 18.21
N GLY A 874 15.54 -26.77 18.62
CA GLY A 874 16.70 -27.58 18.98
C GLY A 874 17.53 -27.00 20.14
N GLY A 875 16.90 -26.26 21.06
CA GLY A 875 17.57 -25.58 22.18
C GLY A 875 18.35 -24.33 21.78
N ARG A 876 18.11 -23.79 20.57
CA ARG A 876 18.69 -22.54 20.08
C ARG A 876 17.59 -21.52 19.84
N LEU A 877 17.90 -20.26 20.12
CA LEU A 877 17.09 -19.13 19.68
C LEU A 877 17.58 -18.72 18.29
N GLU A 878 16.80 -18.97 17.26
CA GLU A 878 17.08 -18.59 15.88
C GLU A 878 16.51 -17.19 15.59
N MET A 879 17.26 -16.39 14.84
CA MET A 879 16.85 -15.06 14.39
C MET A 879 16.96 -14.96 12.87
N PHE A 880 15.89 -14.51 12.23
CA PHE A 880 15.83 -14.20 10.80
C PHE A 880 15.56 -12.71 10.63
N SER A 881 16.43 -11.98 9.95
CA SER A 881 16.39 -10.51 9.94
C SER A 881 16.18 -9.93 8.55
N ARG A 882 15.27 -8.95 8.48
CA ARG A 882 15.14 -8.03 7.34
C ARG A 882 16.46 -7.29 7.13
N SER A 883 16.95 -7.30 5.89
CA SER A 883 18.21 -6.65 5.51
C SER A 883 18.16 -6.10 4.08
N GLN A 884 19.28 -5.53 3.61
CA GLN A 884 19.45 -5.12 2.21
C GLN A 884 20.11 -6.19 1.32
N HIS A 885 20.32 -7.39 1.85
CA HIS A 885 20.85 -8.51 1.07
C HIS A 885 19.77 -9.13 0.18
N PRO A 886 20.14 -9.82 -0.91
CA PRO A 886 19.20 -10.57 -1.75
C PRO A 886 18.66 -11.85 -1.05
N ARG A 887 19.18 -12.15 0.13
CA ARG A 887 18.86 -13.31 0.96
C ARG A 887 18.66 -12.89 2.41
N VAL A 888 17.83 -13.63 3.12
CA VAL A 888 17.54 -13.37 4.53
C VAL A 888 18.80 -13.60 5.35
N LEU A 889 19.14 -12.66 6.23
CA LEU A 889 20.22 -12.83 7.19
C LEU A 889 19.74 -13.68 8.37
N ARG A 890 20.55 -14.64 8.79
CA ARG A 890 20.28 -15.55 9.89
C ARG A 890 21.42 -15.57 10.89
N THR A 891 21.07 -15.67 12.16
CA THR A 891 21.99 -16.02 13.25
C THR A 891 21.23 -16.83 14.31
N TYR A 892 21.93 -17.35 15.31
CA TYR A 892 21.32 -18.03 16.44
C TYR A 892 22.08 -17.79 17.73
N SER A 893 21.38 -17.98 18.85
CA SER A 893 21.93 -17.97 20.19
C SER A 893 21.77 -19.35 20.85
N THR A 894 22.78 -19.75 21.63
CA THR A 894 22.77 -21.00 22.42
C THR A 894 22.63 -20.77 23.93
N ASP A 895 22.51 -19.51 24.34
CA ASP A 895 22.48 -19.07 25.73
C ASP A 895 21.30 -18.13 26.01
N SER A 896 20.16 -18.39 25.35
CA SER A 896 18.91 -17.62 25.54
C SER A 896 19.04 -16.12 25.20
N GLY A 897 19.77 -15.79 24.14
CA GLY A 897 19.89 -14.44 23.58
C GLY A 897 20.97 -13.58 24.22
N ASN A 898 21.89 -14.16 25.00
CA ASN A 898 22.99 -13.40 25.63
C ASN A 898 24.23 -13.28 24.73
N THR A 899 24.40 -14.15 23.74
CA THR A 899 25.39 -14.06 22.66
C THR A 899 24.83 -14.58 21.34
N TRP A 900 25.38 -14.11 20.23
CA TRP A 900 24.95 -14.50 18.88
C TRP A 900 26.08 -15.16 18.10
N ALA A 901 25.73 -16.18 17.32
CA ALA A 901 26.64 -16.81 16.37
C ALA A 901 26.91 -15.89 15.15
N GLU A 902 27.80 -16.33 14.27
CA GLU A 902 28.06 -15.65 13.00
C GLU A 902 26.78 -15.40 12.21
N VAL A 903 26.64 -14.17 11.71
CA VAL A 903 25.54 -13.78 10.81
C VAL A 903 25.84 -14.28 9.40
N VAL A 904 24.95 -15.11 8.88
CA VAL A 904 25.08 -15.73 7.55
C VAL A 904 23.85 -15.46 6.68
N GLU A 905 24.02 -15.48 5.37
CA GLU A 905 22.89 -15.49 4.43
C GLU A 905 22.33 -16.91 4.30
N ASP A 906 21.00 -17.07 4.38
CA ASP A 906 20.37 -18.34 3.99
C ASP A 906 20.27 -18.43 2.46
N PRO A 907 20.85 -19.44 1.80
CA PRO A 907 20.93 -19.48 0.35
C PRO A 907 19.57 -19.63 -0.35
N GLN A 908 18.55 -20.17 0.33
CA GLN A 908 17.23 -20.45 -0.26
C GLN A 908 16.18 -19.37 0.09
N LEU A 909 16.30 -18.71 1.25
CA LEU A 909 15.33 -17.71 1.70
C LEU A 909 15.60 -16.35 1.06
N ARG A 910 14.66 -15.88 0.23
CA ARG A 910 14.77 -14.61 -0.49
C ARG A 910 14.38 -13.44 0.39
N GLU A 911 15.07 -12.32 0.20
CA GLU A 911 14.81 -11.05 0.89
C GLU A 911 14.51 -9.96 -0.13
N ILE A 912 13.49 -9.15 0.16
CA ILE A 912 13.05 -8.00 -0.65
C ILE A 912 12.67 -6.80 0.24
N PHE A 913 13.34 -6.69 1.38
CA PHE A 913 13.14 -5.68 2.41
C PHE A 913 11.72 -5.73 3.00
N CYS A 914 11.30 -6.89 3.54
CA CYS A 914 10.03 -7.04 4.26
C CYS A 914 10.25 -7.64 5.66
N GLN A 915 9.37 -7.34 6.63
CA GLN A 915 9.41 -7.99 7.94
C GLN A 915 9.24 -9.50 7.75
N PRO A 916 10.12 -10.36 8.28
CA PRO A 916 9.97 -11.81 8.22
C PRO A 916 9.08 -12.34 9.36
N ALA A 917 8.58 -13.56 9.21
CA ALA A 917 7.93 -14.30 10.30
C ALA A 917 8.40 -15.75 10.37
N ALA A 918 8.43 -16.33 11.57
CA ALA A 918 8.85 -17.73 11.77
C ALA A 918 8.09 -18.38 12.93
N THR A 919 7.86 -19.70 12.84
CA THR A 919 7.27 -20.50 13.91
C THR A 919 7.73 -21.96 13.80
N VAL A 920 7.55 -22.75 14.85
CA VAL A 920 7.80 -24.20 14.83
C VAL A 920 6.48 -24.93 15.03
N THR A 921 6.13 -25.80 14.09
CA THR A 921 4.90 -26.60 14.13
C THR A 921 4.96 -27.68 15.20
N SER A 922 3.80 -28.25 15.55
CA SER A 922 3.70 -29.28 16.60
C SER A 922 4.48 -30.57 16.32
N ASP A 923 4.78 -30.85 15.04
CA ASP A 923 5.66 -31.94 14.59
C ASP A 923 7.16 -31.59 14.65
N GLY A 924 7.51 -30.37 15.05
CA GLY A 924 8.88 -29.86 15.18
C GLY A 924 9.47 -29.28 13.90
N ALA A 925 8.69 -29.11 12.82
CA ALA A 925 9.19 -28.47 11.61
C ALA A 925 9.28 -26.95 11.77
N LEU A 926 10.37 -26.37 11.27
CA LEU A 926 10.52 -24.92 11.21
C LEU A 926 9.79 -24.37 9.98
N VAL A 927 8.97 -23.35 10.19
CA VAL A 927 8.25 -22.65 9.15
C VAL A 927 8.65 -21.17 9.16
N PHE A 928 8.90 -20.63 7.98
CA PHE A 928 9.29 -19.25 7.74
C PHE A 928 8.39 -18.63 6.67
N ALA A 929 8.09 -17.34 6.77
CA ALA A 929 7.35 -16.62 5.76
C ALA A 929 7.98 -15.26 5.48
N ASN A 930 7.97 -14.87 4.19
CA ASN A 930 8.39 -13.55 3.74
C ASN A 930 7.70 -13.18 2.42
N ALA A 931 7.48 -11.89 2.18
CA ALA A 931 7.42 -11.39 0.81
C ALA A 931 8.78 -11.67 0.18
N SER A 932 8.81 -12.36 -0.97
CA SER A 932 10.04 -13.02 -1.43
C SER A 932 10.53 -12.58 -2.81
N ARG A 933 9.73 -11.83 -3.58
CA ARG A 933 10.03 -11.47 -4.98
C ARG A 933 9.37 -10.13 -5.36
N MET A 934 9.61 -9.66 -6.59
CA MET A 934 8.93 -8.52 -7.25
C MET A 934 9.40 -7.10 -6.88
N LEU A 935 10.66 -6.94 -6.46
CA LEU A 935 11.28 -5.60 -6.31
C LEU A 935 11.05 -4.72 -7.55
N PRO A 936 10.78 -3.41 -7.38
CA PRO A 936 10.87 -2.63 -6.14
C PRO A 936 9.66 -2.75 -5.20
N TYR A 937 8.62 -3.51 -5.58
CA TYR A 937 7.44 -3.72 -4.74
C TYR A 937 7.60 -4.97 -3.88
N ARG A 938 6.87 -5.02 -2.77
CA ARG A 938 6.77 -6.25 -1.97
C ARG A 938 5.72 -7.17 -2.57
N GLY A 939 6.12 -8.39 -2.86
CA GLY A 939 5.20 -9.36 -3.45
C GLY A 939 5.68 -10.79 -3.32
N CYS A 940 4.85 -11.69 -3.84
CA CYS A 940 5.05 -13.13 -3.76
C CYS A 940 5.23 -13.59 -2.30
N GLY A 941 4.17 -13.39 -1.51
CA GLY A 941 4.08 -13.92 -0.15
C GLY A 941 4.28 -15.42 -0.15
N THR A 942 5.40 -15.87 0.39
CA THR A 942 5.85 -17.25 0.31
C THR A 942 6.05 -17.81 1.70
N VAL A 943 5.53 -19.02 1.92
CA VAL A 943 5.78 -19.81 3.13
C VAL A 943 6.75 -20.91 2.79
N TYR A 944 7.74 -21.08 3.64
CA TYR A 944 8.82 -22.05 3.56
C TYR A 944 8.70 -23.01 4.74
N ARG A 945 8.73 -24.32 4.49
CA ARG A 945 8.84 -25.35 5.53
C ARG A 945 10.18 -26.04 5.40
N LEU A 946 10.91 -26.17 6.51
CA LEU A 946 12.21 -26.84 6.53
C LEU A 946 12.00 -28.36 6.66
N ASP A 947 12.31 -29.09 5.59
CA ASP A 947 12.16 -30.54 5.49
C ASP A 947 13.49 -31.19 5.14
N ASP A 948 13.94 -32.13 5.99
CA ASP A 948 15.21 -32.86 5.83
C ASP A 948 16.42 -31.95 5.51
N GLY A 949 16.46 -30.75 6.10
CA GLY A 949 17.53 -29.77 5.93
C GLY A 949 17.42 -28.88 4.69
N ARG A 950 16.29 -28.90 3.98
CA ARG A 950 16.02 -28.06 2.81
C ARG A 950 14.68 -27.34 2.94
N TRP A 951 14.62 -26.10 2.49
CA TRP A 951 13.37 -25.35 2.44
C TRP A 951 12.48 -25.79 1.27
N VAL A 952 11.23 -26.11 1.57
CA VAL A 952 10.14 -26.34 0.61
C VAL A 952 9.25 -25.11 0.59
N GLU A 953 9.20 -24.41 -0.54
CA GLU A 953 8.48 -23.14 -0.66
C GLU A 953 7.08 -23.29 -1.30
N ARG A 954 6.14 -22.43 -0.87
CA ARG A 954 4.80 -22.28 -1.45
C ARG A 954 4.43 -20.80 -1.51
N ALA A 955 4.28 -20.27 -2.72
CA ALA A 955 3.79 -18.91 -2.94
C ALA A 955 2.28 -18.83 -2.66
N ILE A 956 1.92 -18.46 -1.43
CA ILE A 956 0.54 -18.37 -0.94
C ILE A 956 -0.22 -17.27 -1.68
N ASN A 957 0.44 -16.12 -1.90
CA ASN A 957 -0.07 -15.05 -2.74
C ASN A 957 1.03 -14.61 -3.73
N PRO A 958 0.91 -14.91 -5.04
CA PRO A 958 1.95 -14.64 -6.02
C PRO A 958 2.10 -13.16 -6.40
N ARG A 959 1.26 -12.26 -5.86
CA ARG A 959 1.21 -10.83 -6.20
C ARG A 959 1.49 -9.97 -4.97
N HIS A 960 0.83 -8.82 -4.82
CA HIS A 960 1.04 -7.87 -3.72
C HIS A 960 0.90 -8.54 -2.36
N HIS A 961 1.97 -8.45 -1.56
CA HIS A 961 2.06 -9.05 -0.24
C HIS A 961 3.03 -8.24 0.61
N GLY A 962 2.53 -7.72 1.73
CA GLY A 962 3.32 -6.93 2.67
C GLY A 962 3.84 -7.78 3.82
N TYR A 963 3.68 -7.27 5.04
CA TYR A 963 4.13 -7.91 6.29
C TYR A 963 3.30 -9.14 6.62
N GLN A 964 3.82 -10.01 7.50
CA GLN A 964 3.11 -11.18 7.95
C GLN A 964 3.48 -11.63 9.38
N ALA A 965 2.60 -12.41 10.00
CA ALA A 965 2.86 -13.06 11.28
C ALA A 965 2.37 -14.52 11.24
N LEU A 966 3.08 -15.40 11.95
CA LEU A 966 2.79 -16.83 11.98
C LEU A 966 2.51 -17.32 13.40
N ALA A 967 1.63 -18.30 13.52
CA ALA A 967 1.46 -19.09 14.73
C ALA A 967 1.22 -20.56 14.36
N ALA A 968 1.86 -21.49 15.07
CA ALA A 968 1.60 -22.91 14.92
C ALA A 968 0.24 -23.30 15.53
N LEU A 969 -0.47 -24.21 14.87
CA LEU A 969 -1.70 -24.84 15.37
C LEU A 969 -1.41 -26.27 15.85
N ASP A 970 -2.28 -26.80 16.73
CA ASP A 970 -2.04 -28.10 17.37
C ASP A 970 -2.04 -29.27 16.38
N ASP A 971 -2.78 -29.16 15.29
CA ASP A 971 -2.89 -30.18 14.25
C ASP A 971 -1.74 -30.15 13.22
N GLY A 972 -0.77 -29.26 13.39
CA GLY A 972 0.40 -29.12 12.54
C GLY A 972 0.22 -28.09 11.43
N ASP A 973 -0.98 -27.53 11.26
CA ASP A 973 -1.20 -26.40 10.36
C ASP A 973 -0.56 -25.13 10.90
N VAL A 974 -0.42 -24.12 10.04
CA VAL A 974 0.10 -22.81 10.41
C VAL A 974 -0.95 -21.75 10.18
N ALA A 975 -1.25 -20.97 11.21
CA ALA A 975 -2.01 -19.74 11.10
C ALA A 975 -1.12 -18.62 10.58
N MET A 976 -1.54 -17.96 9.50
CA MET A 976 -0.82 -16.84 8.89
C MET A 976 -1.72 -15.62 8.82
N LEU A 977 -1.26 -14.52 9.40
CA LEU A 977 -1.86 -13.19 9.26
C LEU A 977 -0.97 -12.38 8.32
N TRP A 978 -1.51 -11.70 7.31
CA TRP A 978 -0.70 -11.03 6.30
C TRP A 978 -1.37 -9.81 5.69
N GLU A 979 -0.54 -8.86 5.26
CA GLU A 979 -0.99 -7.60 4.67
C GLU A 979 -1.19 -7.69 3.16
N ARG A 980 -2.26 -7.08 2.69
CA ARG A 980 -2.41 -6.71 1.28
C ARG A 980 -2.24 -5.20 1.13
N GLU A 981 -1.04 -4.73 1.47
CA GLU A 981 -0.68 -3.30 1.51
C GLU A 981 -1.73 -2.48 2.27
N THR A 982 -2.25 -1.39 1.70
CA THR A 982 -3.22 -0.50 2.33
C THR A 982 -4.65 -1.04 2.32
N ALA A 983 -4.91 -2.19 1.70
CA ALA A 983 -6.26 -2.74 1.68
C ALA A 983 -6.68 -3.37 3.02
N GLY A 984 -5.71 -3.79 3.83
CA GLY A 984 -5.94 -4.39 5.14
C GLY A 984 -5.12 -5.65 5.39
N VAL A 985 -5.60 -6.43 6.38
CA VAL A 985 -4.93 -7.62 6.92
C VAL A 985 -5.86 -8.82 6.88
N TRP A 986 -5.40 -9.91 6.25
CA TRP A 986 -6.12 -11.16 6.07
C TRP A 986 -5.47 -12.31 6.83
N PHE A 987 -6.32 -13.24 7.27
CA PHE A 987 -5.92 -14.51 7.83
C PHE A 987 -6.04 -15.63 6.80
N THR A 988 -5.05 -16.51 6.76
CA THR A 988 -5.06 -17.75 6.00
C THR A 988 -4.52 -18.87 6.87
N ARG A 989 -5.26 -19.98 6.96
CA ARG A 989 -4.77 -21.23 7.53
C ARG A 989 -3.99 -21.98 6.45
N ILE A 990 -2.73 -22.31 6.72
CA ILE A 990 -1.81 -23.00 5.82
C ILE A 990 -1.77 -24.48 6.21
N PRO A 991 -2.37 -25.39 5.41
CA PRO A 991 -2.40 -26.79 5.77
C PRO A 991 -1.03 -27.43 5.64
N ALA A 992 -0.60 -28.25 6.61
CA ALA A 992 0.69 -28.95 6.52
C ALA A 992 0.80 -29.83 5.26
N SER A 993 -0.35 -30.34 4.77
CA SER A 993 -0.44 -31.20 3.59
C SER A 993 0.02 -30.54 2.28
N ILE A 994 0.07 -29.20 2.17
CA ILE A 994 0.50 -28.55 0.93
C ILE A 994 2.01 -28.71 0.67
N PHE A 995 2.79 -29.12 1.67
CA PHE A 995 4.23 -29.34 1.58
C PHE A 995 4.62 -30.79 1.22
N GLN A 996 3.65 -31.72 1.13
CA GLN A 996 3.89 -33.17 0.95
C GLN A 996 3.96 -33.66 -0.52
#